data_AF-A0A2G8K2G2-F1
#
_entry.id   AF-A0A2G8K2G2-F1
#
_cell.length_a   1.000
_cell.length_b   1.000
_cell.length_c   1.000
_cell.angle_alpha   90.00
_cell.angle_beta   90.00
_cell.angle_gamma   90.00
#
_symmetry.space_group_name_H-M   'P 1'
#
loop_
_entity.id
_entity.type
_entity.pdbx_description
1 polymer ?
#
loop_
_entity_poly.entity_id
_entity_poly.type
_entity_poly.pdbx_seq_one_letter_code
_entity_poly.pdbx_strand_id
1 'polypeptide(L)'
;MLAHDINSDRDAKPLLSPVKVNAMEGDINNRNPCSFRGNFLLHLAEIRLDPCTVCTCNNGTTTCEIESCPSESGCDSSEIVIIPQECCPQCPYKMFVEDTTNGYGDTFDFAEGDTKKIRFNLDIAVDRKLTSRIVRGENLWKLSAWVSPNGDGSGQKYSLEDNIFNEKHSAQEYSKPNYPPWVWDKLRYTMSFRGGTCDDYKYFCIKFDQADDPRPTYDLSFTFQAVDEEEARLIDCVPLGECHGLTATDLDWTITEVADPVYGEETAVELDVNVDFTPDSANKKGEGLWRVGMFGSESPDGDGDRYGDVYQTLNEEKATTAKKGTELVIDDIATEFEIGTIGCTEVRYICVEFAQGDDPDPPFTMNVESSRGDTSTTSLVTCKEHECSARAIFNTLVPDLTGDFPAIENRVNTIRMNLDAITDKDRSTKVPGEELWELGTFFNARPNGKGPRIQPQDQILNPFQQGIDLVEDGDLEFTGIDFQTDLTGVVCSDIPFICFELKKNAAASIDYLFGTNPTQDPFVECVDFSKYCKGVIYNGILWDREVPDHTPGDPVPLTINAAIEVDPVSRGLSGNGLYEMSVFVAGEPDGSNRQTPSFDQVLTPGQMATRLPEGGPLVINNIKTPPLVVEKLGCAEFKYLCVEFRKGDSANPDYTAEFTQSEVEIGSADDDVIFTGDSLVHCREEKCPGKQNADKKNVKRLHFDINFIYFTD
;
A
#
# COMPACT_ATOMS: atom_id res chain seq x y z
N MET A 1 72.76 -9.98 37.24
CA MET A 1 73.09 -8.65 37.77
C MET A 1 72.26 -8.47 39.03
N LEU A 2 72.86 -8.75 40.19
CA LEU A 2 73.20 -7.78 41.27
C LEU A 2 71.91 -7.27 41.95
N ALA A 3 71.46 -7.74 43.11
CA ALA A 3 72.06 -7.92 44.46
C ALA A 3 72.40 -6.61 45.20
N HIS A 4 72.02 -6.60 46.49
CA HIS A 4 72.39 -5.70 47.62
C HIS A 4 71.61 -4.38 47.77
N ASP A 5 71.16 -3.90 48.95
CA ASP A 5 71.33 -4.23 50.39
C ASP A 5 70.10 -3.66 51.15
N ILE A 6 69.50 -4.26 52.20
CA ILE A 6 69.89 -4.48 53.62
C ILE A 6 70.03 -3.21 54.49
N ASN A 7 69.38 -3.30 55.67
CA ASN A 7 69.43 -2.54 56.94
C ASN A 7 68.35 -1.46 57.17
N SER A 8 67.78 -1.28 58.37
CA SER A 8 67.80 -2.01 59.66
C SER A 8 66.98 -1.20 60.67
N ASP A 9 66.21 -1.92 61.50
CA ASP A 9 65.84 -1.65 62.90
C ASP A 9 64.88 -0.52 63.34
N ARG A 10 63.95 -1.00 64.20
CA ARG A 10 63.38 -0.40 65.43
C ARG A 10 62.30 0.68 65.29
N ASP A 11 61.06 0.30 65.55
CA ASP A 11 60.49 0.41 66.91
C ASP A 11 59.08 -0.17 66.97
N ALA A 12 58.91 -1.23 67.77
CA ALA A 12 57.63 -1.77 68.16
C ALA A 12 57.11 -0.98 69.38
N LYS A 13 55.92 -0.39 69.26
CA LYS A 13 55.10 0.07 70.39
C LYS A 13 53.68 -0.49 70.25
N PRO A 14 53.15 -1.20 71.25
CA PRO A 14 51.79 -1.75 71.21
C PRO A 14 50.76 -0.66 71.50
N LEU A 15 49.79 -0.50 70.60
CA LEU A 15 48.59 0.29 70.83
C LEU A 15 47.60 -0.54 71.68
N LEU A 16 47.74 -0.41 72.99
CA LEU A 16 46.66 -0.63 73.95
C LEU A 16 45.62 0.47 73.72
N SER A 17 44.50 0.14 73.05
CA SER A 17 43.31 0.99 73.08
C SER A 17 42.66 0.90 74.47
N PRO A 18 42.33 2.03 75.10
CA PRO A 18 41.76 2.05 76.44
C PRO A 18 40.33 1.53 76.42
N VAL A 19 40.05 0.56 77.29
CA VAL A 19 38.69 0.22 77.69
C VAL A 19 38.04 1.49 78.25
N LYS A 20 37.04 2.01 77.55
CA LYS A 20 36.10 2.99 78.08
C LYS A 20 35.35 2.32 79.23
N VAL A 21 35.77 2.61 80.45
CA VAL A 21 34.93 2.40 81.63
C VAL A 21 33.86 3.49 81.57
N ASN A 22 32.65 3.13 81.17
CA ASN A 22 31.49 3.98 81.43
C ASN A 22 31.36 4.12 82.95
N ALA A 23 31.73 5.29 83.46
CA ALA A 23 31.34 5.72 84.79
C ALA A 23 29.81 5.89 84.79
N MET A 24 29.10 4.89 85.30
CA MET A 24 27.76 5.11 85.82
C MET A 24 27.93 5.71 87.23
N GLU A 25 27.37 6.90 87.40
CA GLU A 25 27.16 7.53 88.70
C GLU A 25 26.36 6.56 89.59
N GLY A 26 26.99 6.10 90.66
CA GLY A 26 26.43 5.21 91.66
C GLY A 26 27.22 5.30 92.96
N ASP A 27 26.51 5.59 94.05
CA ASP A 27 26.93 5.87 95.42
C ASP A 27 28.17 5.08 95.91
N ILE A 28 29.17 5.79 96.44
CA ILE A 28 30.49 5.25 96.88
C ILE A 28 30.34 4.37 98.14
N ASN A 29 29.15 4.29 98.74
CA ASN A 29 28.88 3.49 99.94
C ASN A 29 28.51 2.02 99.71
N ASN A 30 28.46 1.52 98.46
CA ASN A 30 27.95 0.18 98.16
C ASN A 30 28.88 -0.69 97.28
N ARG A 31 30.17 -0.82 97.66
CA ARG A 31 31.13 -1.75 97.00
C ARG A 31 31.74 -2.75 97.96
N ASN A 32 30.97 -3.23 98.93
CA ASN A 32 31.51 -4.16 99.91
C ASN A 32 31.85 -5.51 99.25
N PRO A 33 33.07 -6.05 99.46
CA PRO A 33 33.42 -7.40 99.00
C PRO A 33 32.60 -8.43 99.79
N CYS A 34 32.27 -9.54 99.15
CA CYS A 34 31.55 -10.64 99.79
C CYS A 34 32.54 -11.71 100.26
N SER A 35 32.32 -12.25 101.44
CA SER A 35 32.99 -13.48 101.88
C SER A 35 32.08 -14.66 101.56
N PHE A 36 32.50 -15.52 100.63
CA PHE A 36 31.71 -16.66 100.18
C PHE A 36 32.55 -17.92 100.12
N ARG A 37 32.19 -18.93 100.93
CA ARG A 37 32.88 -20.24 101.04
C ARG A 37 34.41 -20.14 101.21
N GLY A 38 34.89 -19.15 101.96
CA GLY A 38 36.31 -18.94 102.24
C GLY A 38 37.06 -18.09 101.21
N ASN A 39 36.41 -17.66 100.12
CA ASN A 39 36.97 -16.75 99.12
C ASN A 39 36.40 -15.34 99.27
N PHE A 40 37.22 -14.33 98.97
CA PHE A 40 36.79 -12.93 98.90
C PHE A 40 36.45 -12.57 97.46
N LEU A 41 35.17 -12.29 97.20
CA LEU A 41 34.67 -11.85 95.90
C LEU A 41 34.52 -10.34 95.91
N LEU A 42 35.04 -9.67 94.88
CA LEU A 42 34.81 -8.24 94.68
C LEU A 42 33.33 -7.99 94.33
N HIS A 43 32.84 -6.78 94.58
CA HIS A 43 31.50 -6.40 94.12
C HIS A 43 31.39 -6.58 92.59
N LEU A 44 30.30 -7.20 92.14
CA LEU A 44 30.00 -7.66 90.77
C LEU A 44 30.88 -8.82 90.28
N ALA A 45 31.72 -9.41 91.13
CA ALA A 45 32.43 -10.64 90.77
C ALA A 45 31.47 -11.84 90.80
N GLU A 46 31.55 -12.64 89.74
CA GLU A 46 30.81 -13.89 89.59
C GLU A 46 31.74 -15.07 89.83
N ILE A 47 31.27 -16.06 90.59
CA ILE A 47 31.94 -17.35 90.76
C ILE A 47 30.98 -18.49 90.43
N ARG A 48 31.41 -19.41 89.57
CA ARG A 48 30.70 -20.66 89.30
C ARG A 48 31.11 -21.71 90.32
N LEU A 49 30.15 -22.21 91.10
CA LEU A 49 30.38 -23.28 92.07
C LEU A 49 30.35 -24.66 91.43
N ASP A 50 29.44 -24.83 90.49
CA ASP A 50 29.23 -26.02 89.68
C ASP A 50 28.60 -25.56 88.35
N PRO A 51 28.41 -26.46 87.36
CA PRO A 51 27.83 -26.07 86.08
C PRO A 51 26.45 -25.40 86.16
N CYS A 52 25.69 -25.58 87.25
CA CYS A 52 24.34 -25.06 87.46
C CYS A 52 24.25 -23.84 88.38
N THR A 53 25.30 -23.51 89.14
CA THR A 53 25.21 -22.51 90.19
C THR A 53 26.22 -21.39 89.97
N VAL A 54 25.72 -20.21 89.61
CA VAL A 54 26.50 -18.97 89.50
C VAL A 54 26.18 -18.11 90.71
N CYS A 55 27.20 -17.67 91.43
CA CYS A 55 27.07 -16.79 92.58
C CYS A 55 27.68 -15.44 92.28
N THR A 56 26.91 -14.37 92.41
CA THR A 56 27.33 -13.00 92.16
C THR A 56 27.41 -12.23 93.47
N CYS A 57 28.53 -11.56 93.69
CA CYS A 57 28.70 -10.69 94.85
C CYS A 57 28.08 -9.31 94.59
N ASN A 58 26.91 -9.07 95.17
CA ASN A 58 26.24 -7.77 95.13
C ASN A 58 26.36 -7.09 96.49
N ASN A 59 27.39 -6.25 96.62
CA ASN A 59 27.59 -5.31 97.71
C ASN A 59 27.46 -5.95 99.12
N GLY A 60 28.43 -6.80 99.45
CA GLY A 60 28.50 -7.53 100.72
C GLY A 60 27.60 -8.77 100.79
N THR A 61 26.63 -8.92 99.89
CA THR A 61 25.75 -10.09 99.81
C THR A 61 26.08 -10.94 98.60
N THR A 62 26.29 -12.24 98.79
CA THR A 62 26.41 -13.18 97.67
C THR A 62 25.03 -13.74 97.33
N THR A 63 24.57 -13.50 96.12
CA THR A 63 23.33 -14.09 95.60
C THR A 63 23.71 -15.19 94.63
N CYS A 64 23.22 -16.41 94.85
CA CYS A 64 23.45 -17.52 93.95
C CYS A 64 22.20 -17.79 93.14
N GLU A 65 22.36 -17.79 91.82
CA GLU A 65 21.37 -18.23 90.87
C GLU A 65 21.67 -19.70 90.55
N ILE A 66 20.71 -20.57 90.86
CA ILE A 66 20.76 -22.00 90.55
C ILE A 66 19.89 -22.22 89.32
N GLU A 67 20.51 -22.57 88.20
CA GLU A 67 19.79 -23.05 87.03
C GLU A 67 19.19 -24.43 87.34
N SER A 68 17.87 -24.55 87.22
CA SER A 68 17.16 -25.82 87.39
C SER A 68 16.84 -26.40 86.02
N CYS A 69 17.26 -27.63 85.76
CA CYS A 69 16.96 -28.31 84.50
C CYS A 69 15.50 -28.75 84.42
N PRO A 70 14.87 -28.71 83.23
CA PRO A 70 13.54 -29.27 83.03
C PRO A 70 13.47 -30.74 83.45
N SER A 71 12.38 -31.16 84.08
CA SER A 71 12.17 -32.54 84.52
C SER A 71 11.99 -33.54 83.38
N GLU A 72 11.75 -33.06 82.17
CA GLU A 72 11.68 -33.85 80.95
C GLU A 72 12.82 -33.43 80.03
N SER A 73 13.76 -34.35 79.75
CA SER A 73 14.93 -34.08 78.92
C SER A 73 14.60 -33.89 77.44
N GLY A 74 13.39 -34.25 77.00
CA GLY A 74 12.94 -34.06 75.61
C GLY A 74 13.48 -35.08 74.59
N CYS A 75 14.29 -36.05 75.02
CA CYS A 75 14.77 -37.19 74.23
C CYS A 75 14.87 -38.47 75.10
N ASP A 76 15.14 -39.61 74.47
CA ASP A 76 15.35 -40.87 75.18
C ASP A 76 16.59 -40.78 76.09
N SER A 77 16.55 -41.45 77.24
CA SER A 77 17.68 -41.54 78.18
C SER A 77 19.00 -42.00 77.55
N SER A 78 18.95 -42.76 76.45
CA SER A 78 20.11 -43.25 75.69
C SER A 78 20.73 -42.21 74.75
N GLU A 79 20.02 -41.12 74.44
CA GLU A 79 20.48 -40.03 73.57
C GLU A 79 21.00 -38.83 74.36
N ILE A 80 20.87 -38.85 75.69
CA ILE A 80 21.31 -37.78 76.57
C ILE A 80 22.84 -37.68 76.56
N VAL A 81 23.35 -36.50 76.23
CA VAL A 81 24.77 -36.17 76.28
C VAL A 81 25.04 -35.23 77.46
N ILE A 82 25.88 -35.69 78.40
CA ILE A 82 26.33 -34.89 79.54
C ILE A 82 27.59 -34.14 79.14
N ILE A 83 27.50 -32.82 79.10
CA ILE A 83 28.57 -31.95 78.63
C ILE A 83 29.35 -31.39 79.83
N PRO A 84 30.68 -31.57 79.89
CA PRO A 84 31.48 -30.99 80.96
C PRO A 84 31.36 -29.46 80.92
N GLN A 85 30.83 -28.86 81.99
CA GLN A 85 30.62 -27.42 82.21
C GLN A 85 29.27 -26.80 81.80
N GLU A 86 28.34 -27.57 81.22
CA GLU A 86 26.95 -27.14 81.10
C GLU A 86 26.09 -27.69 82.25
N CYS A 87 25.16 -26.88 82.77
CA CYS A 87 24.27 -27.28 83.85
C CYS A 87 23.40 -28.48 83.46
N CYS A 88 22.79 -28.39 82.28
CA CYS A 88 21.77 -29.32 81.86
C CYS A 88 22.29 -30.31 80.82
N PRO A 89 21.94 -31.60 80.93
CA PRO A 89 22.17 -32.56 79.86
C PRO A 89 21.53 -32.05 78.56
N GLN A 90 22.24 -32.23 77.45
CA GLN A 90 21.75 -31.88 76.12
C GLN A 90 21.25 -33.13 75.40
N CYS A 91 20.23 -32.95 74.59
CA CYS A 91 19.77 -33.92 73.61
C CYS A 91 20.28 -33.52 72.22
N PRO A 92 20.24 -34.45 71.24
CA PRO A 92 20.30 -34.10 69.83
C PRO A 92 19.52 -32.83 69.51
N TYR A 93 20.12 -31.93 68.74
CA TYR A 93 19.47 -30.70 68.38
C TYR A 93 18.38 -30.96 67.34
N LYS A 94 17.16 -30.55 67.67
CA LYS A 94 16.01 -30.57 66.78
C LYS A 94 15.57 -29.15 66.53
N MET A 95 15.37 -28.80 65.27
CA MET A 95 14.90 -27.48 64.84
C MET A 95 13.67 -27.64 63.97
N PHE A 96 12.54 -27.10 64.44
CA PHE A 96 11.26 -27.12 63.74
C PHE A 96 10.83 -25.69 63.43
N VAL A 97 10.90 -25.33 62.15
CA VAL A 97 10.54 -24.00 61.65
C VAL A 97 9.06 -24.01 61.23
N GLU A 98 8.28 -23.08 61.78
CA GLU A 98 6.86 -22.87 61.45
C GLU A 98 6.69 -22.01 60.21
N ASP A 99 7.48 -20.95 60.09
CA ASP A 99 7.34 -19.99 58.99
C ASP A 99 8.63 -19.17 58.81
N THR A 100 8.83 -18.69 57.59
CA THR A 100 9.91 -17.78 57.21
C THR A 100 9.29 -16.49 56.75
N THR A 101 9.79 -15.35 57.23
CA THR A 101 9.27 -14.04 56.81
C THR A 101 10.41 -13.18 56.25
N ASN A 102 10.25 -12.82 54.98
CA ASN A 102 11.07 -11.90 54.23
C ASN A 102 10.64 -10.47 54.56
N GLY A 103 11.41 -9.81 55.43
CA GLY A 103 11.19 -8.42 55.82
C GLY A 103 11.62 -7.40 54.75
N TYR A 104 11.65 -7.78 53.47
CA TYR A 104 11.85 -6.84 52.37
C TYR A 104 10.53 -6.14 52.04
N GLY A 105 10.46 -4.82 52.30
CA GLY A 105 9.25 -4.02 52.10
C GLY A 105 9.42 -2.83 51.15
N ASP A 106 10.59 -2.69 50.53
CA ASP A 106 10.85 -1.64 49.55
C ASP A 106 10.44 -2.14 48.16
N THR A 107 9.68 -1.35 47.41
CA THR A 107 9.58 -1.53 45.95
C THR A 107 10.56 -0.59 45.27
N PHE A 108 11.11 -0.99 44.13
CA PHE A 108 11.94 -0.14 43.29
C PHE A 108 11.68 -0.44 41.83
N ASP A 109 11.91 0.57 41.00
CA ASP A 109 11.82 0.43 39.55
C ASP A 109 13.16 -0.05 38.99
N PHE A 110 13.07 -0.94 38.00
CA PHE A 110 14.22 -1.55 37.36
C PHE A 110 13.94 -1.88 35.91
N ALA A 111 15.00 -1.95 35.12
CA ALA A 111 14.91 -2.35 33.73
C ALA A 111 15.49 -3.75 33.52
N GLU A 112 15.04 -4.44 32.47
CA GLU A 112 15.67 -5.70 32.05
C GLU A 112 17.18 -5.49 31.77
N GLY A 113 18.02 -6.36 32.31
CA GLY A 113 19.48 -6.27 32.21
C GLY A 113 20.16 -5.57 33.39
N ASP A 114 19.39 -4.90 34.25
CA ASP A 114 19.88 -4.20 35.44
C ASP A 114 20.54 -5.14 36.46
N THR A 115 21.26 -4.52 37.40
CA THR A 115 21.73 -5.19 38.61
C THR A 115 21.48 -4.28 39.82
N LYS A 116 20.71 -4.75 40.79
CA LYS A 116 20.29 -3.95 41.96
C LYS A 116 20.78 -4.62 43.24
N LYS A 117 21.25 -3.81 44.19
CA LYS A 117 21.72 -4.29 45.50
C LYS A 117 20.70 -3.91 46.56
N ILE A 118 20.08 -4.90 47.17
CA ILE A 118 19.05 -4.69 48.18
C ILE A 118 19.56 -5.01 49.58
N ARG A 119 18.82 -4.49 50.58
CA ARG A 119 18.96 -4.89 51.97
C ARG A 119 17.62 -5.31 52.52
N PHE A 120 17.61 -6.39 53.29
CA PHE A 120 16.39 -6.90 53.88
C PHE A 120 16.67 -7.54 55.25
N ASN A 121 15.59 -7.83 55.96
CA ASN A 121 15.63 -8.55 57.23
C ASN A 121 14.94 -9.91 57.06
N LEU A 122 15.32 -10.87 57.88
CA LEU A 122 14.71 -12.19 57.93
C LEU A 122 14.19 -12.45 59.34
N ASP A 123 12.94 -12.86 59.48
CA ASP A 123 12.36 -13.36 60.72
C ASP A 123 11.96 -14.82 60.55
N ILE A 124 12.23 -15.64 61.56
CA ILE A 124 11.96 -17.08 61.53
C ILE A 124 11.06 -17.45 62.71
N ALA A 125 9.87 -17.94 62.38
CA ALA A 125 8.95 -18.51 63.35
C ALA A 125 9.31 -19.98 63.61
N VAL A 126 9.38 -20.36 64.88
CA VAL A 126 9.86 -21.65 65.35
C VAL A 126 8.84 -22.28 66.30
N ASP A 127 8.52 -23.57 66.09
CA ASP A 127 7.69 -24.33 67.01
C ASP A 127 8.48 -24.60 68.30
N ARG A 128 8.11 -23.86 69.35
CA ARG A 128 8.79 -23.92 70.66
C ARG A 128 8.60 -25.25 71.37
N LYS A 129 7.58 -26.05 71.04
CA LYS A 129 7.34 -27.35 71.66
C LYS A 129 8.25 -28.41 71.04
N LEU A 130 8.40 -28.40 69.72
CA LEU A 130 9.16 -29.41 68.99
C LEU A 130 10.66 -29.10 68.93
N THR A 131 11.05 -27.82 68.93
CA THR A 131 12.46 -27.39 68.84
C THR A 131 13.22 -27.60 70.15
N SER A 132 14.53 -27.87 70.09
CA SER A 132 15.42 -27.97 71.26
C SER A 132 15.51 -26.64 72.03
N ARG A 133 15.82 -26.68 73.34
CA ARG A 133 15.90 -25.45 74.18
C ARG A 133 16.90 -24.44 73.62
N ILE A 134 18.02 -24.94 73.10
CA ILE A 134 19.14 -24.21 72.53
C ILE A 134 19.64 -25.00 71.31
N VAL A 135 20.05 -24.32 70.25
CA VAL A 135 20.75 -24.91 69.09
C VAL A 135 21.97 -24.04 68.76
N ARG A 136 23.16 -24.64 68.80
CA ARG A 136 24.47 -23.96 68.70
C ARG A 136 25.42 -24.75 67.80
N GLY A 137 26.26 -24.04 67.06
CA GLY A 137 27.24 -24.66 66.18
C GLY A 137 27.78 -23.68 65.15
N GLU A 138 28.57 -24.20 64.24
CA GLU A 138 29.09 -23.49 63.08
C GLU A 138 28.35 -23.94 61.82
N ASN A 139 28.12 -23.01 60.90
CA ASN A 139 27.51 -23.28 59.60
C ASN A 139 26.21 -24.11 59.72
N LEU A 140 25.30 -23.74 60.61
CA LEU A 140 24.06 -24.49 60.82
C LEU A 140 22.98 -24.13 59.79
N TRP A 141 22.96 -22.86 59.39
CA TRP A 141 21.87 -22.28 58.60
C TRP A 141 22.35 -21.84 57.22
N LYS A 142 21.48 -22.01 56.24
CA LYS A 142 21.62 -21.56 54.86
C LYS A 142 20.43 -20.70 54.49
N LEU A 143 20.69 -19.63 53.76
CA LEU A 143 19.64 -18.77 53.21
C LEU A 143 19.84 -18.63 51.71
N SER A 144 18.98 -19.27 50.93
CA SER A 144 18.97 -19.10 49.47
C SER A 144 18.12 -17.89 49.09
N ALA A 145 18.48 -17.21 48.02
CA ALA A 145 17.77 -16.05 47.50
C ALA A 145 17.68 -16.11 45.96
N TRP A 146 16.52 -15.81 45.39
CA TRP A 146 16.33 -15.76 43.94
C TRP A 146 15.18 -14.82 43.54
N VAL A 147 15.07 -14.54 42.25
CA VAL A 147 13.94 -13.85 41.62
C VAL A 147 13.08 -14.88 40.89
N SER A 148 11.76 -14.75 41.00
CA SER A 148 10.78 -15.72 40.53
C SER A 148 9.62 -15.04 39.78
N PRO A 149 9.06 -15.68 38.74
CA PRO A 149 7.78 -15.26 38.15
C PRO A 149 6.59 -15.54 39.08
N ASN A 150 6.72 -16.52 39.98
CA ASN A 150 5.62 -17.02 40.81
C ASN A 150 5.78 -16.57 42.27
N GLY A 151 4.66 -16.20 42.89
CA GLY A 151 4.60 -15.71 44.27
C GLY A 151 4.82 -16.78 45.36
N ASP A 152 4.97 -18.05 44.98
CA ASP A 152 5.39 -19.15 45.85
C ASP A 152 6.87 -19.54 45.66
N GLY A 153 7.57 -18.84 44.76
CA GLY A 153 8.97 -19.09 44.44
C GLY A 153 9.23 -20.32 43.56
N SER A 154 8.18 -20.96 43.05
CA SER A 154 8.28 -22.08 42.10
C SER A 154 8.65 -21.61 40.69
N GLY A 155 9.05 -22.53 39.82
CA GLY A 155 9.44 -22.23 38.43
C GLY A 155 10.92 -21.92 38.25
N GLN A 156 11.25 -21.17 37.20
CA GLN A 156 12.63 -20.79 36.88
C GLN A 156 13.15 -19.79 37.92
N LYS A 157 14.36 -20.06 38.45
CA LYS A 157 15.00 -19.23 39.46
C LYS A 157 16.05 -18.33 38.82
N TYR A 158 15.77 -17.03 38.79
CA TYR A 158 16.69 -16.02 38.26
C TYR A 158 17.57 -15.48 39.38
N SER A 159 18.81 -15.12 39.05
CA SER A 159 19.79 -14.56 40.00
C SER A 159 20.06 -15.45 41.24
N LEU A 160 19.79 -16.75 41.18
CA LEU A 160 19.88 -17.65 42.34
C LEU A 160 21.25 -17.60 43.02
N GLU A 161 21.26 -17.27 44.30
CA GLU A 161 22.37 -17.51 45.22
C GLU A 161 21.94 -18.53 46.27
N ASP A 162 22.58 -19.70 46.28
CA ASP A 162 22.18 -20.83 47.14
C ASP A 162 22.44 -20.55 48.63
N ASN A 163 23.41 -19.71 48.98
CA ASN A 163 23.64 -19.29 50.36
C ASN A 163 24.19 -17.87 50.43
N ILE A 164 23.37 -16.95 50.92
CA ILE A 164 23.77 -15.54 51.12
C ILE A 164 24.27 -15.26 52.55
N PHE A 165 24.20 -16.25 53.45
CA PHE A 165 24.71 -16.08 54.80
C PHE A 165 26.23 -16.10 54.84
N ASN A 166 26.79 -15.17 55.61
CA ASN A 166 28.19 -15.23 56.01
C ASN A 166 28.36 -16.16 57.22
N GLU A 167 29.61 -16.44 57.60
CA GLU A 167 29.97 -17.30 58.72
C GLU A 167 29.21 -16.92 60.02
N LYS A 168 29.15 -15.62 60.35
CA LYS A 168 28.44 -15.14 61.54
C LYS A 168 26.93 -15.42 61.48
N HIS A 169 26.29 -15.21 60.34
CA HIS A 169 24.86 -15.43 60.17
C HIS A 169 24.52 -16.93 60.18
N SER A 170 25.35 -17.75 59.54
CA SER A 170 25.18 -19.22 59.49
C SER A 170 25.40 -19.89 60.85
N ALA A 171 26.13 -19.25 61.77
CA ALA A 171 26.40 -19.74 63.13
C ALA A 171 25.49 -19.10 64.19
N GLN A 172 24.44 -18.39 63.80
CA GLN A 172 23.56 -17.69 64.73
C GLN A 172 22.84 -18.67 65.67
N GLU A 173 23.07 -18.57 66.97
CA GLU A 173 22.44 -19.45 67.96
C GLU A 173 20.91 -19.24 68.04
N TYR A 174 20.17 -20.33 68.19
CA TYR A 174 18.78 -20.31 68.64
C TYR A 174 18.69 -20.61 70.14
N SER A 175 17.84 -19.88 70.88
CA SER A 175 17.65 -20.06 72.32
C SER A 175 16.22 -19.71 72.74
N LYS A 176 15.46 -20.69 73.26
CA LYS A 176 14.06 -20.51 73.68
C LYS A 176 13.82 -19.37 74.69
N PRO A 177 14.72 -19.11 75.67
CA PRO A 177 14.59 -17.96 76.57
C PRO A 177 14.64 -16.60 75.87
N ASN A 178 15.33 -16.51 74.73
CA ASN A 178 15.53 -15.28 73.97
C ASN A 178 14.61 -15.19 72.73
N TYR A 179 13.67 -16.12 72.58
CA TYR A 179 12.75 -16.22 71.45
C TYR A 179 11.28 -16.06 71.90
N PRO A 180 10.46 -15.26 71.19
CA PRO A 180 10.78 -14.40 70.05
C PRO A 180 11.49 -13.09 70.47
N PRO A 181 12.24 -12.40 69.58
CA PRO A 181 12.43 -12.67 68.14
C PRO A 181 13.71 -13.46 67.80
N TRP A 182 13.74 -14.17 66.66
CA TRP A 182 14.97 -14.76 66.10
C TRP A 182 15.16 -14.26 64.67
N VAL A 183 15.92 -13.16 64.54
CA VAL A 183 15.98 -12.34 63.34
C VAL A 183 17.40 -12.13 62.83
N TRP A 184 17.53 -11.92 61.52
CA TRP A 184 18.74 -11.42 60.88
C TRP A 184 18.46 -10.03 60.29
N ASP A 185 19.27 -9.06 60.70
CA ASP A 185 19.15 -7.68 60.19
C ASP A 185 20.20 -7.38 59.13
N LYS A 186 19.84 -6.52 58.17
CA LYS A 186 20.76 -5.95 57.17
C LYS A 186 21.45 -6.99 56.29
N LEU A 187 20.72 -8.06 55.94
CA LEU A 187 21.15 -8.99 54.91
C LEU A 187 21.32 -8.24 53.58
N ARG A 188 22.25 -8.70 52.74
CA ARG A 188 22.56 -8.08 51.45
C ARG A 188 22.44 -9.12 50.37
N TYR A 189 21.79 -8.74 49.28
CA TYR A 189 21.64 -9.58 48.10
C TYR A 189 21.74 -8.71 46.84
N THR A 190 22.35 -9.25 45.79
CA THR A 190 22.51 -8.57 44.51
C THR A 190 21.65 -9.29 43.49
N MET A 191 20.56 -8.64 43.06
CA MET A 191 19.67 -9.14 42.02
C MET A 191 20.22 -8.78 40.65
N SER A 192 20.36 -9.77 39.77
CA SER A 192 20.62 -9.57 38.35
C SER A 192 19.37 -9.89 37.52
N PHE A 193 18.89 -8.91 36.75
CA PHE A 193 17.70 -9.05 35.89
C PHE A 193 18.12 -9.46 34.47
N ARG A 194 18.95 -10.51 34.34
CA ARG A 194 19.47 -11.00 33.07
C ARG A 194 18.97 -12.42 32.79
N GLY A 195 18.72 -12.72 31.52
CA GLY A 195 18.34 -14.06 31.04
C GLY A 195 16.84 -14.35 31.03
N GLY A 196 16.00 -13.35 31.31
CA GLY A 196 14.53 -13.40 31.30
C GLY A 196 13.92 -12.02 31.06
N THR A 197 12.59 -11.94 31.00
CA THR A 197 11.82 -10.72 30.70
C THR A 197 11.15 -10.13 31.95
N CYS A 198 10.50 -8.98 31.82
CA CYS A 198 9.73 -8.40 32.94
C CYS A 198 8.66 -9.34 33.51
N ASP A 199 8.12 -10.26 32.70
CA ASP A 199 7.18 -11.27 33.19
C ASP A 199 7.82 -12.32 34.11
N ASP A 200 9.13 -12.50 34.00
CA ASP A 200 9.92 -13.42 34.82
C ASP A 200 10.33 -12.80 36.17
N TYR A 201 10.36 -11.47 36.27
CA TYR A 201 10.92 -10.73 37.40
C TYR A 201 9.87 -10.15 38.34
N LYS A 202 8.99 -11.00 38.88
CA LYS A 202 7.83 -10.55 39.66
C LYS A 202 8.04 -10.56 41.16
N TYR A 203 8.78 -11.54 41.68
CA TYR A 203 8.91 -11.77 43.11
C TYR A 203 10.36 -11.97 43.54
N PHE A 204 10.72 -11.38 44.67
CA PHE A 204 11.95 -11.69 45.39
C PHE A 204 11.67 -12.76 46.44
N CYS A 205 12.30 -13.91 46.29
CA CYS A 205 12.07 -15.07 47.12
C CYS A 205 13.33 -15.43 47.92
N ILE A 206 13.11 -15.93 49.13
CA ILE A 206 14.14 -16.50 49.99
C ILE A 206 13.72 -17.88 50.48
N LYS A 207 14.68 -18.76 50.77
CA LYS A 207 14.46 -20.04 51.46
C LYS A 207 15.40 -20.17 52.65
N PHE A 208 14.85 -20.37 53.84
CA PHE A 208 15.64 -20.73 55.01
C PHE A 208 15.80 -22.24 55.11
N ASP A 209 17.03 -22.74 55.22
CA ASP A 209 17.31 -24.18 55.20
C ASP A 209 18.48 -24.54 56.11
N GLN A 210 18.69 -25.85 56.28
CA GLN A 210 19.90 -26.40 56.87
C GLN A 210 21.08 -26.21 55.91
N ALA A 211 22.25 -25.85 56.45
CA ALA A 211 23.47 -25.78 55.65
C ALA A 211 23.99 -27.17 55.24
N ASP A 212 24.79 -27.20 54.17
CA ASP A 212 25.24 -28.46 53.55
C ASP A 212 26.22 -29.28 54.41
N ASP A 213 26.96 -28.64 55.33
CA ASP A 213 27.86 -29.28 56.32
C ASP A 213 27.66 -28.61 57.69
N PRO A 214 26.58 -28.95 58.41
CA PRO A 214 26.27 -28.34 59.69
C PRO A 214 27.13 -28.96 60.78
N ARG A 215 27.73 -28.10 61.61
CA ARG A 215 28.65 -28.51 62.69
C ARG A 215 28.10 -28.09 64.05
N PRO A 216 27.19 -28.87 64.63
CA PRO A 216 26.70 -28.65 65.99
C PRO A 216 27.82 -28.66 67.01
N THR A 217 27.71 -27.81 68.04
CA THR A 217 28.64 -27.85 69.16
C THR A 217 28.59 -29.22 69.85
N TYR A 218 29.76 -29.73 70.24
CA TYR A 218 29.94 -31.03 70.92
C TYR A 218 29.58 -32.26 70.08
N ASP A 219 29.53 -32.13 68.75
CA ASP A 219 29.28 -33.24 67.81
C ASP A 219 27.93 -33.94 68.06
N LEU A 220 26.94 -33.16 68.53
CA LEU A 220 25.58 -33.62 68.70
C LEU A 220 24.95 -33.86 67.33
N SER A 221 24.10 -34.90 67.20
CA SER A 221 23.27 -35.05 66.01
C SER A 221 22.30 -33.88 65.89
N PHE A 222 22.07 -33.44 64.66
CA PHE A 222 21.23 -32.29 64.35
C PHE A 222 20.21 -32.63 63.27
N THR A 223 18.96 -32.29 63.54
CA THR A 223 17.83 -32.47 62.63
C THR A 223 17.12 -31.14 62.45
N PHE A 224 16.94 -30.75 61.21
CA PHE A 224 16.17 -29.59 60.79
C PHE A 224 14.95 -30.07 59.99
N GLN A 225 13.78 -29.51 60.28
CA GLN A 225 12.55 -29.86 59.60
C GLN A 225 11.58 -28.67 59.58
N ALA A 226 10.81 -28.53 58.49
CA ALA A 226 9.61 -27.70 58.50
C ALA A 226 8.52 -28.38 59.34
N VAL A 227 7.72 -27.60 60.07
CA VAL A 227 6.54 -28.14 60.76
C VAL A 227 5.60 -28.79 59.74
N ASP A 228 5.07 -29.96 60.12
CA ASP A 228 4.20 -30.80 59.28
C ASP A 228 4.80 -31.24 57.92
N GLU A 229 6.14 -31.19 57.77
CA GLU A 229 6.85 -31.51 56.50
C GLU A 229 6.48 -30.57 55.34
N GLU A 230 5.91 -29.40 55.64
CA GLU A 230 5.51 -28.41 54.64
C GLU A 230 6.68 -27.49 54.28
N GLU A 231 7.65 -27.97 53.48
CA GLU A 231 8.84 -27.20 53.08
C GLU A 231 8.51 -25.84 52.42
N ALA A 232 7.33 -25.68 51.84
CA ALA A 232 6.87 -24.40 51.28
C ALA A 232 6.82 -23.27 52.32
N ARG A 233 6.65 -23.58 53.61
CA ARG A 233 6.70 -22.61 54.73
C ARG A 233 8.09 -22.04 54.98
N LEU A 234 9.12 -22.67 54.42
CA LEU A 234 10.49 -22.18 54.51
C LEU A 234 10.80 -21.16 53.41
N ILE A 235 9.87 -20.97 52.46
CA ILE A 235 9.98 -20.05 51.34
C ILE A 235 9.06 -18.87 51.58
N ASP A 236 9.60 -17.66 51.46
CA ASP A 236 8.79 -16.45 51.45
C ASP A 236 9.19 -15.53 50.31
N CYS A 237 8.17 -15.01 49.62
CA CYS A 237 8.29 -14.26 48.39
C CYS A 237 7.52 -12.95 48.51
N VAL A 238 8.19 -11.86 48.18
CA VAL A 238 7.59 -10.52 48.18
C VAL A 238 7.58 -9.97 46.76
N PRO A 239 6.52 -9.24 46.36
CA PRO A 239 6.46 -8.63 45.04
C PRO A 239 7.56 -7.59 44.86
N LEU A 240 8.15 -7.57 43.67
CA LEU A 240 9.05 -6.51 43.23
C LEU A 240 8.24 -5.31 42.68
N GLY A 241 8.91 -4.19 42.47
CA GLY A 241 8.31 -2.98 41.88
C GLY A 241 8.09 -3.09 40.38
N GLU A 242 7.93 -1.95 39.70
CA GLU A 242 7.69 -1.93 38.25
C GLU A 242 8.95 -2.31 37.47
N CYS A 243 8.78 -3.22 36.51
CA CYS A 243 9.82 -3.61 35.56
C CYS A 243 9.58 -2.91 34.22
N HIS A 244 10.63 -2.27 33.70
CA HIS A 244 10.59 -1.60 32.40
C HIS A 244 11.41 -2.38 31.36
N GLY A 245 10.76 -2.69 30.24
CA GLY A 245 11.40 -3.22 29.04
C GLY A 245 12.06 -2.11 28.22
N LEU A 246 12.16 -2.33 26.91
CA LEU A 246 12.49 -1.29 25.94
C LEU A 246 11.22 -0.58 25.50
N THR A 247 11.23 0.75 25.41
CA THR A 247 10.10 1.51 24.88
C THR A 247 10.54 2.33 23.67
N ALA A 248 10.03 1.97 22.49
CA ALA A 248 10.25 2.73 21.25
C ALA A 248 9.23 3.88 21.14
N THR A 249 9.70 5.05 20.74
CA THR A 249 8.91 6.31 20.80
C THR A 249 8.71 6.95 19.44
N ASP A 250 9.66 6.81 18.52
CA ASP A 250 9.57 7.42 17.20
C ASP A 250 10.22 6.53 16.14
N LEU A 251 9.74 6.66 14.91
CA LEU A 251 10.21 5.93 13.73
C LEU A 251 10.26 6.89 12.54
N ASP A 252 11.46 7.14 12.03
CA ASP A 252 11.68 7.81 10.76
C ASP A 252 12.44 6.88 9.80
N TRP A 253 12.22 7.06 8.51
CA TRP A 253 12.85 6.23 7.49
C TRP A 253 13.02 6.97 6.16
N THR A 254 14.00 6.59 5.37
CA THR A 254 14.20 7.13 4.02
C THR A 254 14.43 6.02 3.02
N ILE A 255 13.91 6.18 1.81
CA ILE A 255 14.17 5.28 0.68
C ILE A 255 15.04 6.03 -0.31
N THR A 256 16.11 5.38 -0.79
CA THR A 256 16.91 5.89 -1.90
C THR A 256 16.09 5.87 -3.19
N GLU A 257 16.00 7.01 -3.89
CA GLU A 257 15.22 7.12 -5.13
C GLU A 257 15.68 6.09 -6.17
N VAL A 258 14.73 5.29 -6.65
CA VAL A 258 14.94 4.34 -7.75
C VAL A 258 14.67 5.06 -9.06
N ALA A 259 15.72 5.27 -9.86
CA ALA A 259 15.61 6.05 -11.11
C ALA A 259 14.72 5.38 -12.18
N ASP A 260 14.57 4.06 -12.16
CA ASP A 260 13.79 3.29 -13.13
C ASP A 260 13.19 2.02 -12.48
N PRO A 261 12.09 2.13 -11.72
CA PRO A 261 11.43 0.94 -11.20
C PRO A 261 10.81 0.11 -12.33
N VAL A 262 10.74 -1.20 -12.14
CA VAL A 262 10.00 -2.11 -13.03
C VAL A 262 8.56 -2.04 -12.58
N TYR A 263 7.71 -1.41 -13.39
CA TYR A 263 6.32 -1.17 -13.07
C TYR A 263 5.52 -2.49 -13.04
N GLY A 264 4.78 -2.73 -11.96
CA GLY A 264 3.99 -3.94 -11.77
C GLY A 264 4.81 -5.16 -11.30
N GLU A 265 6.11 -5.00 -11.06
CA GLU A 265 6.98 -6.04 -10.51
C GLU A 265 7.76 -5.53 -9.29
N GLU A 266 8.24 -6.44 -8.45
CA GLU A 266 9.09 -6.07 -7.33
C GLU A 266 10.45 -5.55 -7.83
N THR A 267 10.91 -4.45 -7.24
CA THR A 267 12.22 -3.86 -7.53
C THR A 267 13.05 -3.64 -6.29
N ALA A 268 14.36 -3.78 -6.44
CA ALA A 268 15.32 -3.53 -5.38
C ALA A 268 15.26 -2.07 -4.93
N VAL A 269 14.90 -1.87 -3.68
CA VAL A 269 14.91 -0.58 -2.97
C VAL A 269 15.89 -0.65 -1.81
N GLU A 270 16.53 0.48 -1.53
CA GLU A 270 17.37 0.66 -0.34
C GLU A 270 16.63 1.55 0.66
N LEU A 271 16.52 1.07 1.90
CA LEU A 271 15.80 1.68 2.99
C LEU A 271 16.76 1.94 4.16
N ASP A 272 16.70 3.14 4.73
CA ASP A 272 17.36 3.49 6.00
C ASP A 272 16.27 3.73 7.05
N VAL A 273 16.44 3.17 8.25
CA VAL A 273 15.47 3.24 9.34
C VAL A 273 16.12 3.75 10.62
N ASN A 274 15.47 4.74 11.22
CA ASN A 274 15.86 5.39 12.47
C ASN A 274 14.76 5.20 13.52
N VAL A 275 15.12 4.63 14.66
CA VAL A 275 14.18 4.39 15.77
C VAL A 275 14.68 5.02 17.06
N ASP A 276 13.84 5.82 17.69
CA ASP A 276 14.12 6.41 18.99
C ASP A 276 13.53 5.58 20.13
N PHE A 277 14.23 5.57 21.26
CA PHE A 277 13.83 4.89 22.49
C PHE A 277 13.85 5.86 23.68
N THR A 278 13.05 5.56 24.70
CA THR A 278 13.04 6.35 25.95
C THR A 278 14.41 6.33 26.65
N PRO A 279 14.81 7.40 27.38
CA PRO A 279 16.11 7.46 28.06
C PRO A 279 16.36 6.35 29.10
N ASP A 280 15.30 5.75 29.63
CA ASP A 280 15.34 4.69 30.64
C ASP A 280 15.45 3.28 30.01
N SER A 281 15.41 3.19 28.69
CA SER A 281 15.53 1.94 27.92
C SER A 281 16.92 1.30 28.12
N ALA A 282 16.93 0.01 28.48
CA ALA A 282 18.17 -0.73 28.73
C ALA A 282 18.89 -1.16 27.45
N ASN A 283 20.22 -1.29 27.49
CA ASN A 283 20.99 -1.79 26.35
C ASN A 283 20.62 -3.23 26.01
N LYS A 284 20.37 -3.52 24.73
CA LYS A 284 20.21 -4.89 24.25
C LYS A 284 21.21 -5.21 23.15
N LYS A 285 21.88 -6.34 23.31
CA LYS A 285 22.78 -6.94 22.31
C LYS A 285 22.35 -8.39 22.17
N GLY A 286 22.18 -8.85 20.93
CA GLY A 286 21.60 -10.16 20.67
C GLY A 286 21.59 -10.50 19.19
N GLU A 287 20.74 -11.44 18.82
CA GLU A 287 20.44 -11.84 17.45
C GLU A 287 18.91 -11.80 17.26
N GLY A 288 18.46 -11.44 16.06
CA GLY A 288 17.02 -11.43 15.74
C GLY A 288 16.18 -10.45 16.58
N LEU A 289 16.76 -9.37 17.09
CA LEU A 289 16.08 -8.48 18.03
C LEU A 289 14.93 -7.68 17.39
N TRP A 290 15.06 -7.35 16.10
CA TRP A 290 14.22 -6.38 15.42
C TRP A 290 13.59 -6.96 14.15
N ARG A 291 12.40 -6.46 13.84
CA ARG A 291 11.74 -6.64 12.55
C ARG A 291 11.45 -5.27 11.95
N VAL A 292 11.81 -5.11 10.67
CA VAL A 292 11.39 -3.97 9.85
C VAL A 292 10.55 -4.53 8.70
N GLY A 293 9.29 -4.14 8.63
CA GLY A 293 8.40 -4.46 7.51
C GLY A 293 8.16 -3.25 6.62
N MET A 294 7.78 -3.48 5.37
CA MET A 294 7.48 -2.44 4.38
C MET A 294 6.22 -2.82 3.61
N PHE A 295 5.27 -1.88 3.44
CA PHE A 295 4.04 -2.14 2.70
C PHE A 295 3.43 -0.84 2.13
N GLY A 296 2.63 -0.96 1.07
CA GLY A 296 1.79 0.11 0.54
C GLY A 296 0.44 0.21 1.28
N SER A 297 -0.08 1.42 1.41
CA SER A 297 -1.33 1.73 2.11
C SER A 297 -2.14 2.82 1.41
N GLU A 298 -3.47 2.74 1.54
CA GLU A 298 -4.41 3.82 1.18
C GLU A 298 -4.52 4.87 2.29
N SER A 299 -4.19 4.50 3.53
CA SER A 299 -4.25 5.35 4.72
C SER A 299 -2.89 5.99 5.01
N PRO A 300 -2.84 7.30 5.35
CA PRO A 300 -1.62 7.99 5.78
C PRO A 300 -1.03 7.45 7.09
N ASP A 301 -1.80 6.65 7.83
CA ASP A 301 -1.37 6.04 9.09
C ASP A 301 -1.09 4.53 8.97
N GLY A 302 -1.22 3.95 7.76
CA GLY A 302 -0.97 2.52 7.54
C GLY A 302 -2.08 1.59 8.03
N ASP A 303 -3.24 2.12 8.39
CA ASP A 303 -4.43 1.34 8.76
C ASP A 303 -5.12 0.75 7.51
N GLY A 304 -5.63 -0.47 7.59
CA GLY A 304 -6.39 -1.12 6.52
C GLY A 304 -5.64 -2.25 5.82
N ASP A 305 -5.95 -2.46 4.54
CA ASP A 305 -5.31 -3.49 3.73
C ASP A 305 -3.86 -3.10 3.39
N ARG A 306 -2.93 -4.05 3.53
CA ARG A 306 -1.51 -3.87 3.21
C ARG A 306 -1.24 -4.40 1.80
N TYR A 307 -0.62 -3.59 0.96
CA TYR A 307 -0.28 -3.93 -0.42
C TYR A 307 1.22 -4.18 -0.55
N GLY A 308 1.65 -5.24 -1.25
CA GLY A 308 3.08 -5.55 -1.40
C GLY A 308 3.80 -5.77 -0.06
N ASP A 309 3.15 -6.43 0.91
CA ASP A 309 3.66 -6.57 2.27
C ASP A 309 4.96 -7.40 2.34
N VAL A 310 6.06 -6.69 2.60
CA VAL A 310 7.36 -7.28 2.94
C VAL A 310 7.45 -7.32 4.46
N TYR A 311 7.21 -8.51 5.01
CA TYR A 311 7.13 -8.70 6.46
C TYR A 311 8.43 -8.41 7.22
N GLN A 312 9.58 -8.75 6.63
CA GLN A 312 10.91 -8.57 7.21
C GLN A 312 11.91 -8.20 6.12
N THR A 313 12.51 -7.02 6.25
CA THR A 313 13.54 -6.50 5.35
C THR A 313 14.94 -6.69 5.91
N LEU A 314 15.10 -6.92 7.23
CA LEU A 314 16.40 -7.09 7.86
C LEU A 314 16.97 -8.50 7.62
N ASN A 315 18.26 -8.56 7.33
CA ASN A 315 19.04 -9.80 7.36
C ASN A 315 19.57 -10.09 8.79
N GLU A 316 20.14 -11.29 8.98
CA GLU A 316 20.67 -11.71 10.29
C GLU A 316 21.71 -10.74 10.87
N GLU A 317 22.55 -10.11 10.03
CA GLU A 317 23.59 -9.18 10.50
C GLU A 317 22.99 -7.90 11.07
N LYS A 318 21.95 -7.35 10.41
CA LYS A 318 21.32 -6.08 10.78
C LYS A 318 20.31 -6.21 11.93
N ALA A 319 19.86 -7.42 12.24
CA ALA A 319 18.95 -7.70 13.36
C ALA A 319 19.64 -7.86 14.74
N THR A 320 20.91 -7.45 14.91
CA THR A 320 21.74 -7.91 16.05
C THR A 320 22.10 -6.87 17.13
N THR A 321 22.01 -5.55 16.89
CA THR A 321 22.54 -4.60 17.89
C THR A 321 21.78 -3.29 18.06
N ALA A 322 21.42 -2.96 19.31
CA ALA A 322 21.22 -1.59 19.77
C ALA A 322 22.35 -1.19 20.74
N LYS A 323 22.98 -0.05 20.50
CA LYS A 323 23.94 0.55 21.45
C LYS A 323 23.24 1.58 22.34
N LYS A 324 23.78 1.79 23.54
CA LYS A 324 23.21 2.65 24.59
C LYS A 324 22.93 4.09 24.14
N GLY A 325 21.72 4.57 24.39
CA GLY A 325 21.41 5.99 24.60
C GLY A 325 21.42 6.87 23.35
N THR A 326 21.26 6.26 22.18
CA THR A 326 21.13 6.94 20.89
C THR A 326 20.13 6.19 20.03
N GLU A 327 19.45 6.93 19.15
CA GLU A 327 18.80 6.48 17.92
C GLU A 327 19.39 5.16 17.39
N LEU A 328 18.53 4.16 17.18
CA LEU A 328 18.88 2.95 16.45
C LEU A 328 18.80 3.27 14.96
N VAL A 329 19.96 3.39 14.35
CA VAL A 329 20.13 3.63 12.92
C VAL A 329 20.42 2.29 12.24
N ILE A 330 19.58 1.91 11.28
CA ILE A 330 19.74 0.73 10.44
C ILE A 330 19.77 1.18 8.98
N ASP A 331 20.98 1.35 8.47
CA ASP A 331 21.22 1.83 7.09
C ASP A 331 21.32 0.67 6.09
N ASP A 332 21.23 1.00 4.79
CA ASP A 332 21.48 0.14 3.62
C ASP A 332 20.59 -1.12 3.56
N ILE A 333 19.35 -1.07 4.06
CA ILE A 333 18.46 -2.22 4.04
C ILE A 333 17.99 -2.45 2.59
N ALA A 334 18.50 -3.51 1.96
CA ALA A 334 18.09 -3.89 0.61
C ALA A 334 16.88 -4.84 0.68
N THR A 335 15.81 -4.47 0.00
CA THR A 335 14.61 -5.31 -0.15
C THR A 335 14.00 -5.17 -1.53
N GLU A 336 13.22 -6.15 -1.97
CA GLU A 336 12.43 -6.08 -3.20
C GLU A 336 11.02 -5.56 -2.84
N PHE A 337 10.56 -4.52 -3.52
CA PHE A 337 9.23 -3.92 -3.31
C PHE A 337 8.69 -3.36 -4.64
N GLU A 338 7.39 -3.56 -4.91
CA GLU A 338 6.72 -2.94 -6.07
C GLU A 338 6.49 -1.46 -5.73
N ILE A 339 7.43 -0.61 -6.13
CA ILE A 339 7.36 0.84 -5.93
C ILE A 339 6.78 1.56 -7.16
N GLY A 340 6.81 0.92 -8.33
CA GLY A 340 6.55 1.57 -9.61
C GLY A 340 5.10 2.05 -9.79
N THR A 341 4.13 1.35 -9.21
CA THR A 341 2.69 1.71 -9.35
C THR A 341 2.11 2.40 -8.11
N ILE A 342 2.87 2.53 -7.02
CA ILE A 342 2.43 3.25 -5.83
C ILE A 342 2.15 4.72 -6.19
N GLY A 343 1.06 5.26 -5.66
CA GLY A 343 0.59 6.61 -5.96
C GLY A 343 -0.28 6.70 -7.22
N CYS A 344 -0.29 5.67 -8.07
CA CYS A 344 -1.07 5.66 -9.31
C CYS A 344 -2.54 5.21 -9.12
N THR A 345 -2.87 4.71 -7.93
CA THR A 345 -4.21 4.28 -7.51
C THR A 345 -4.63 4.96 -6.19
N GLU A 346 -5.52 4.31 -5.43
CA GLU A 346 -5.84 4.73 -4.06
C GLU A 346 -4.70 4.40 -3.08
N VAL A 347 -3.79 3.48 -3.43
CA VAL A 347 -2.59 3.15 -2.64
C VAL A 347 -1.53 4.23 -2.89
N ARG A 348 -1.43 5.20 -1.97
CA ARG A 348 -0.57 6.39 -2.14
C ARG A 348 0.52 6.53 -1.10
N TYR A 349 0.51 5.68 -0.08
CA TYR A 349 1.47 5.75 1.00
C TYR A 349 2.34 4.51 1.00
N ILE A 350 3.64 4.72 1.18
CA ILE A 350 4.57 3.67 1.56
C ILE A 350 4.69 3.74 3.08
N CYS A 351 4.57 2.61 3.75
CA CYS A 351 4.62 2.49 5.19
C CYS A 351 5.77 1.56 5.60
N VAL A 352 6.45 1.93 6.67
CA VAL A 352 7.46 1.09 7.32
C VAL A 352 6.98 0.77 8.73
N GLU A 353 7.08 -0.50 9.11
CA GLU A 353 6.72 -1.02 10.42
C GLU A 353 7.97 -1.48 11.18
N PHE A 354 8.21 -0.95 12.37
CA PHE A 354 9.25 -1.43 13.28
C PHE A 354 8.63 -2.20 14.45
N ALA A 355 9.10 -3.42 14.68
CA ALA A 355 8.59 -4.30 15.74
C ALA A 355 9.72 -5.12 16.38
N GLN A 356 9.37 -5.78 17.48
CA GLN A 356 10.20 -6.84 18.04
C GLN A 356 10.32 -8.00 17.03
N GLY A 357 11.51 -8.58 16.90
CA GLY A 357 11.71 -9.77 16.08
C GLY A 357 10.97 -11.00 16.62
N ASP A 358 10.75 -11.99 15.76
CA ASP A 358 9.88 -13.14 16.09
C ASP A 358 10.49 -14.12 17.10
N ASP A 359 11.83 -14.23 17.14
CA ASP A 359 12.57 -15.06 18.09
C ASP A 359 13.84 -14.32 18.57
N PRO A 360 13.68 -13.29 19.42
CA PRO A 360 14.80 -12.45 19.83
C PRO A 360 15.65 -13.19 20.88
N ASP A 361 16.95 -13.28 20.65
CA ASP A 361 17.92 -13.84 21.61
C ASP A 361 18.93 -12.77 22.06
N PRO A 362 18.95 -12.34 23.34
CA PRO A 362 18.09 -12.81 24.43
C PRO A 362 16.67 -12.25 24.34
N PRO A 363 15.68 -12.95 24.92
CA PRO A 363 14.31 -12.46 24.96
C PRO A 363 14.23 -11.15 25.76
N PHE A 364 13.32 -10.27 25.36
CA PHE A 364 13.08 -8.99 26.02
C PHE A 364 11.61 -8.57 25.88
N THR A 365 11.17 -7.61 26.68
CA THR A 365 9.87 -6.95 26.49
C THR A 365 10.06 -5.64 25.73
N MET A 366 9.32 -5.46 24.63
CA MET A 366 9.20 -4.21 23.89
C MET A 366 7.83 -3.59 24.11
N ASN A 367 7.82 -2.29 24.40
CA ASN A 367 6.64 -1.44 24.43
C ASN A 367 6.77 -0.36 23.36
N VAL A 368 5.64 0.24 22.98
CA VAL A 368 5.59 1.32 22.00
C VAL A 368 4.80 2.48 22.60
N GLU A 369 5.40 3.68 22.58
CA GLU A 369 4.70 4.93 22.82
C GLU A 369 4.24 5.48 21.47
N SER A 370 3.03 5.10 21.06
CA SER A 370 2.47 5.66 19.83
C SER A 370 2.05 7.12 20.03
N SER A 371 2.30 7.96 19.03
CA SER A 371 1.79 9.35 18.94
C SER A 371 0.26 9.44 19.04
N ARG A 372 -0.44 8.31 18.88
CA ARG A 372 -1.91 8.16 18.98
C ARG A 372 -2.41 7.98 20.42
N GLY A 373 -1.52 7.91 21.43
CA GLY A 373 -1.90 7.76 22.83
C GLY A 373 -2.46 6.38 23.20
N ASP A 374 -2.30 5.40 22.30
CA ASP A 374 -2.65 4.01 22.53
C ASP A 374 -1.38 3.23 22.91
N THR A 375 -1.37 2.69 24.13
CA THR A 375 -0.28 1.90 24.70
C THR A 375 -0.37 0.42 24.32
N SER A 376 -1.31 0.03 23.45
CA SER A 376 -1.58 -1.37 23.08
C SER A 376 -0.99 -1.82 21.73
N THR A 377 -0.23 -0.98 21.03
CA THR A 377 0.40 -1.35 19.76
C THR A 377 1.75 -2.02 20.00
N THR A 378 2.01 -3.15 19.33
CA THR A 378 3.28 -3.92 19.44
C THR A 378 4.32 -3.49 18.41
N SER A 379 4.02 -2.48 17.59
CA SER A 379 4.88 -1.98 16.51
C SER A 379 4.69 -0.47 16.30
N LEU A 380 5.72 0.20 15.81
CA LEU A 380 5.67 1.57 15.27
C LEU A 380 5.42 1.51 13.77
N VAL A 381 4.50 2.33 13.26
CA VAL A 381 4.22 2.45 11.83
C VAL A 381 4.29 3.91 11.44
N THR A 382 5.14 4.22 10.44
CA THR A 382 5.25 5.55 9.85
C THR A 382 5.08 5.43 8.34
N CYS A 383 4.23 6.27 7.75
CA CYS A 383 3.99 6.28 6.31
C CYS A 383 4.35 7.61 5.68
N LYS A 384 4.84 7.56 4.43
CA LYS A 384 5.15 8.74 3.60
C LYS A 384 4.40 8.61 2.27
N GLU A 385 3.80 9.72 1.84
CA GLU A 385 3.11 9.79 0.54
C GLU A 385 4.13 9.63 -0.59
N HIS A 386 3.80 8.82 -1.59
CA HIS A 386 4.63 8.59 -2.76
C HIS A 386 3.87 9.03 -4.02
N GLU A 387 4.53 9.82 -4.86
CA GLU A 387 3.93 10.25 -6.12
C GLU A 387 3.89 9.10 -7.13
N CYS A 388 2.83 9.07 -7.95
CA CYS A 388 2.74 8.12 -9.05
C CYS A 388 3.93 8.27 -10.01
N SER A 389 4.69 7.18 -10.17
CA SER A 389 5.86 7.12 -11.06
C SER A 389 5.48 6.87 -12.54
N ALA A 390 4.25 6.45 -12.83
CA ALA A 390 3.72 6.20 -14.18
C ALA A 390 2.56 7.16 -14.53
N ARG A 391 2.84 8.27 -15.21
CA ARG A 391 1.87 9.34 -15.53
C ARG A 391 1.80 9.56 -17.03
N ALA A 392 0.61 9.43 -17.62
CA ALA A 392 0.33 9.76 -19.01
C ALA A 392 -0.61 10.98 -19.08
N ILE A 393 -0.05 12.17 -19.30
CA ILE A 393 -0.80 13.42 -19.39
C ILE A 393 -0.74 13.96 -20.82
N PHE A 394 -1.88 14.09 -21.48
CA PHE A 394 -1.94 14.53 -22.88
C PHE A 394 -2.42 15.97 -23.05
N ASN A 395 -1.85 16.68 -24.01
CA ASN A 395 -2.26 18.04 -24.41
C ASN A 395 -3.38 18.03 -25.46
N THR A 396 -3.25 17.17 -26.48
CA THR A 396 -4.19 17.11 -27.60
C THR A 396 -4.02 15.80 -28.38
N LEU A 397 -5.06 15.41 -29.13
CA LEU A 397 -5.00 14.33 -30.10
C LEU A 397 -4.90 14.93 -31.50
N VAL A 398 -4.12 14.30 -32.38
CA VAL A 398 -3.99 14.70 -33.78
C VAL A 398 -4.32 13.50 -34.66
N PRO A 399 -5.60 13.28 -35.00
CA PRO A 399 -6.00 12.24 -35.93
C PRO A 399 -5.68 12.64 -37.37
N ASP A 400 -5.10 11.72 -38.15
CA ASP A 400 -4.81 11.91 -39.57
C ASP A 400 -5.40 10.76 -40.40
N LEU A 401 -6.33 11.08 -41.30
CA LEU A 401 -6.97 10.10 -42.18
C LEU A 401 -6.09 9.88 -43.41
N THR A 402 -5.48 8.70 -43.52
CA THR A 402 -4.40 8.41 -44.50
C THR A 402 -4.82 7.50 -45.65
N GLY A 403 -6.12 7.20 -45.81
CA GLY A 403 -6.66 6.35 -46.87
C GLY A 403 -6.99 7.08 -48.17
N ASP A 404 -6.77 6.43 -49.32
CA ASP A 404 -6.97 6.98 -50.68
C ASP A 404 -8.40 6.85 -51.25
N PHE A 405 -9.41 6.50 -50.44
CA PHE A 405 -10.74 6.16 -50.96
C PHE A 405 -11.85 6.78 -50.11
N PRO A 406 -12.92 7.30 -50.74
CA PRO A 406 -14.06 7.77 -49.98
C PRO A 406 -14.79 6.62 -49.30
N ALA A 407 -15.28 6.86 -48.09
CA ALA A 407 -16.26 5.99 -47.44
C ALA A 407 -17.62 6.19 -48.11
N ILE A 408 -18.24 5.10 -48.55
CA ILE A 408 -19.51 5.13 -49.28
C ILE A 408 -20.68 4.85 -48.36
N GLU A 409 -21.73 5.66 -48.45
CA GLU A 409 -22.97 5.44 -47.68
C GLU A 409 -23.58 4.06 -47.93
N ASN A 410 -24.30 3.55 -46.92
CA ASN A 410 -25.05 2.31 -46.99
C ASN A 410 -24.20 1.09 -47.42
N ARG A 411 -22.94 1.10 -46.99
CA ARG A 411 -21.94 0.06 -47.22
C ARG A 411 -21.06 -0.08 -45.97
N VAL A 412 -20.47 -1.26 -45.82
CA VAL A 412 -19.34 -1.45 -44.90
C VAL A 412 -18.09 -0.84 -45.52
N ASN A 413 -17.45 0.06 -44.78
CA ASN A 413 -16.23 0.75 -45.18
C ASN A 413 -15.08 0.36 -44.27
N THR A 414 -13.86 0.43 -44.78
CA THR A 414 -12.63 0.33 -43.98
C THR A 414 -11.98 1.69 -43.96
N ILE A 415 -11.75 2.24 -42.77
CA ILE A 415 -11.09 3.53 -42.56
C ILE A 415 -9.67 3.25 -42.09
N ARG A 416 -8.70 3.96 -42.68
CA ARG A 416 -7.29 3.93 -42.31
C ARG A 416 -6.86 5.30 -41.77
N MET A 417 -6.14 5.30 -40.66
CA MET A 417 -5.66 6.52 -40.03
C MET A 417 -4.36 6.33 -39.26
N ASN A 418 -3.72 7.45 -38.93
CA ASN A 418 -2.73 7.56 -37.86
C ASN A 418 -3.30 8.46 -36.75
N LEU A 419 -2.81 8.31 -35.53
CA LEU A 419 -3.16 9.15 -34.41
C LEU A 419 -1.92 9.48 -33.59
N ASP A 420 -1.63 10.77 -33.42
CA ASP A 420 -0.60 11.23 -32.49
C ASP A 420 -1.27 11.83 -31.26
N ALA A 421 -1.00 11.28 -30.08
CA ALA A 421 -1.41 11.85 -28.81
C ALA A 421 -0.23 12.63 -28.22
N ILE A 422 -0.31 13.96 -28.30
CA ILE A 422 0.76 14.86 -27.86
C ILE A 422 0.74 14.94 -26.35
N THR A 423 1.88 14.67 -25.72
CA THR A 423 2.02 14.61 -24.26
C THR A 423 2.46 15.94 -23.67
N ASP A 424 2.10 16.16 -22.41
CA ASP A 424 2.67 17.19 -21.55
C ASP A 424 3.98 16.65 -20.97
N LYS A 425 5.11 17.10 -21.52
CA LYS A 425 6.46 16.62 -21.18
C LYS A 425 6.85 16.89 -19.72
N ASP A 426 6.32 17.96 -19.12
CA ASP A 426 6.65 18.33 -17.75
C ASP A 426 5.87 17.49 -16.72
N ARG A 427 4.78 16.82 -17.12
CA ARG A 427 3.87 16.09 -16.23
C ARG A 427 3.79 14.59 -16.50
N SER A 428 4.14 14.18 -17.71
CA SER A 428 4.15 12.78 -18.11
C SER A 428 5.47 12.15 -17.75
N THR A 429 5.43 10.86 -17.45
CA THR A 429 6.60 10.02 -17.25
C THR A 429 6.49 8.82 -18.19
N LYS A 430 7.48 7.93 -18.13
CA LYS A 430 7.43 6.66 -18.85
C LYS A 430 6.26 5.80 -18.33
N VAL A 431 5.52 5.17 -19.23
CA VAL A 431 4.46 4.21 -18.92
C VAL A 431 4.65 2.96 -19.78
N PRO A 432 5.34 1.93 -19.28
CA PRO A 432 5.52 0.67 -19.99
C PRO A 432 4.43 -0.34 -19.65
N GLY A 433 4.11 -1.26 -20.57
CA GLY A 433 3.22 -2.39 -20.25
C GLY A 433 2.39 -2.89 -21.42
N GLU A 434 1.46 -3.80 -21.10
CA GLU A 434 0.54 -4.42 -22.05
C GLU A 434 -0.87 -3.85 -21.90
N GLU A 435 -1.61 -3.84 -23.01
CA GLU A 435 -3.01 -3.40 -23.05
C GLU A 435 -3.25 -2.03 -22.39
N LEU A 436 -2.31 -1.09 -22.51
CA LEU A 436 -2.39 0.23 -21.86
C LEU A 436 -3.54 1.09 -22.42
N TRP A 437 -3.70 1.14 -23.73
CA TRP A 437 -4.53 2.16 -24.39
C TRP A 437 -5.84 1.62 -24.96
N GLU A 438 -6.93 2.37 -24.76
CA GLU A 438 -8.19 2.14 -25.46
C GLU A 438 -8.52 3.35 -26.33
N LEU A 439 -8.66 3.12 -27.64
CA LEU A 439 -9.07 4.14 -28.59
C LEU A 439 -10.45 3.80 -29.14
N GLY A 440 -11.43 4.62 -28.80
CA GLY A 440 -12.78 4.55 -29.36
C GLY A 440 -12.94 5.45 -30.59
N THR A 441 -13.92 5.14 -31.43
CA THR A 441 -14.34 6.01 -32.54
C THR A 441 -15.86 6.08 -32.67
N PHE A 442 -16.37 7.21 -33.15
CA PHE A 442 -17.78 7.40 -33.46
C PHE A 442 -17.97 8.58 -34.42
N PHE A 443 -19.09 8.60 -35.13
CA PHE A 443 -19.47 9.76 -35.94
C PHE A 443 -20.37 10.73 -35.15
N ASN A 444 -20.30 12.01 -35.53
CA ASN A 444 -21.09 13.06 -34.91
C ASN A 444 -21.49 14.17 -35.89
N ALA A 445 -22.63 14.80 -35.64
CA ALA A 445 -23.08 15.99 -36.37
C ALA A 445 -22.32 17.27 -35.95
N ARG A 446 -21.61 17.24 -34.82
CA ARG A 446 -20.92 18.41 -34.25
C ARG A 446 -19.40 18.23 -34.23
N PRO A 447 -18.63 19.30 -34.48
CA PRO A 447 -17.16 19.26 -34.54
C PRO A 447 -16.48 19.00 -33.20
N ASN A 448 -17.22 18.97 -32.09
CA ASN A 448 -16.69 18.73 -30.74
C ASN A 448 -17.12 17.38 -30.17
N GLY A 449 -17.73 16.52 -30.98
CA GLY A 449 -18.20 15.20 -30.57
C GLY A 449 -19.37 15.20 -29.59
N LYS A 450 -19.95 16.38 -29.27
CA LYS A 450 -21.07 16.48 -28.31
C LYS A 450 -22.40 16.21 -28.98
N GLY A 451 -23.05 15.11 -28.61
CA GLY A 451 -24.39 14.76 -29.09
C GLY A 451 -24.57 13.25 -29.18
N PRO A 452 -25.60 12.77 -29.88
CA PRO A 452 -25.74 11.35 -30.19
C PRO A 452 -24.49 10.84 -30.94
N ARG A 453 -23.90 9.75 -30.44
CA ARG A 453 -22.82 9.04 -31.12
C ARG A 453 -23.43 8.08 -32.13
N ILE A 454 -22.99 8.16 -33.39
CA ILE A 454 -23.44 7.28 -34.47
C ILE A 454 -22.34 6.25 -34.73
N GLN A 455 -22.71 4.97 -34.79
CA GLN A 455 -21.80 3.83 -34.95
C GLN A 455 -20.59 3.87 -33.99
N PRO A 456 -20.80 3.95 -32.66
CA PRO A 456 -19.70 3.94 -31.71
C PRO A 456 -18.99 2.58 -31.68
N GLN A 457 -17.67 2.63 -31.60
CA GLN A 457 -16.80 1.50 -31.34
C GLN A 457 -15.87 1.87 -30.19
N ASP A 458 -15.76 1.03 -29.18
CA ASP A 458 -15.01 1.35 -27.96
C ASP A 458 -13.51 1.10 -28.12
N GLN A 459 -13.11 0.16 -28.98
CA GLN A 459 -11.70 -0.19 -29.21
C GLN A 459 -11.45 -0.46 -30.70
N ILE A 460 -10.56 0.34 -31.30
CA ILE A 460 -10.08 0.15 -32.69
C ILE A 460 -8.58 -0.16 -32.79
N LEU A 461 -7.84 -0.12 -31.68
CA LEU A 461 -6.43 -0.53 -31.67
C LEU A 461 -6.31 -2.05 -31.68
N ASN A 462 -5.34 -2.56 -32.44
CA ASN A 462 -4.96 -3.96 -32.33
C ASN A 462 -4.10 -4.21 -31.06
N PRO A 463 -3.91 -5.46 -30.61
CA PRO A 463 -3.17 -5.75 -29.37
C PRO A 463 -1.75 -5.17 -29.33
N PHE A 464 -1.06 -5.10 -30.47
CA PHE A 464 0.29 -4.51 -30.54
C PHE A 464 0.23 -3.00 -30.29
N GLN A 465 -0.74 -2.30 -30.88
CA GLN A 465 -0.93 -0.86 -30.65
C GLN A 465 -1.36 -0.56 -29.21
N GLN A 466 -2.19 -1.41 -28.58
CA GLN A 466 -2.63 -1.20 -27.20
C GLN A 466 -1.48 -1.27 -26.19
N GLY A 467 -0.44 -2.06 -26.46
CA GLY A 467 0.76 -2.19 -25.62
C GLY A 467 1.96 -1.35 -26.08
N ILE A 468 1.75 -0.24 -26.80
CA ILE A 468 2.84 0.68 -27.12
C ILE A 468 3.22 1.44 -25.84
N ASP A 469 4.44 1.27 -25.35
CA ASP A 469 4.92 2.03 -24.20
C ASP A 469 4.92 3.55 -24.48
N LEU A 470 4.51 4.34 -23.48
CA LEU A 470 4.85 5.77 -23.48
C LEU A 470 6.29 5.92 -23.00
N VAL A 471 7.17 6.39 -23.88
CA VAL A 471 8.57 6.67 -23.53
C VAL A 471 8.70 8.06 -22.89
N GLU A 472 9.72 8.24 -22.05
CA GLU A 472 10.04 9.53 -21.45
C GLU A 472 10.27 10.60 -22.52
N ASP A 473 9.70 11.79 -22.30
CA ASP A 473 9.68 12.92 -23.24
C ASP A 473 9.11 12.61 -24.66
N GLY A 474 8.53 11.42 -24.88
CA GLY A 474 7.96 10.99 -26.16
C GLY A 474 6.47 11.29 -26.30
N ASP A 475 5.97 11.37 -27.54
CA ASP A 475 4.53 11.37 -27.81
C ASP A 475 4.06 9.94 -28.08
N LEU A 476 2.76 9.70 -27.91
CA LEU A 476 2.19 8.38 -28.17
C LEU A 476 1.67 8.36 -29.61
N GLU A 477 2.37 7.63 -30.47
CA GLU A 477 2.12 7.57 -31.91
C GLU A 477 1.50 6.23 -32.30
N PHE A 478 0.29 6.26 -32.86
CA PHE A 478 -0.37 5.08 -33.43
C PHE A 478 -0.40 5.19 -34.95
N THR A 479 0.37 4.34 -35.61
CA THR A 479 0.39 4.29 -37.09
C THR A 479 -0.44 3.14 -37.64
N GLY A 480 -1.07 3.36 -38.80
CA GLY A 480 -1.75 2.32 -39.57
C GLY A 480 -2.92 1.68 -38.82
N ILE A 481 -3.72 2.47 -38.11
CA ILE A 481 -4.96 2.00 -37.51
C ILE A 481 -5.97 1.76 -38.66
N ASP A 482 -6.41 0.52 -38.80
CA ASP A 482 -7.41 0.11 -39.78
C ASP A 482 -8.64 -0.44 -39.02
N PHE A 483 -9.82 0.15 -39.27
CA PHE A 483 -11.07 -0.32 -38.65
C PHE A 483 -12.23 -0.33 -39.64
N GLN A 484 -13.19 -1.23 -39.43
CA GLN A 484 -14.39 -1.32 -40.25
C GLN A 484 -15.52 -0.52 -39.62
N THR A 485 -16.32 0.13 -40.47
CA THR A 485 -17.54 0.83 -40.06
C THR A 485 -18.69 0.47 -40.99
N ASP A 486 -19.86 0.18 -40.42
CA ASP A 486 -21.07 -0.10 -41.18
C ASP A 486 -21.92 1.17 -41.31
N LEU A 487 -21.91 1.78 -42.49
CA LEU A 487 -22.71 2.96 -42.80
C LEU A 487 -24.11 2.60 -43.35
N THR A 488 -24.57 1.35 -43.17
CA THR A 488 -25.95 0.94 -43.53
C THR A 488 -26.98 1.82 -42.84
N GLY A 489 -27.83 2.46 -43.65
CA GLY A 489 -28.85 3.41 -43.16
C GLY A 489 -28.29 4.75 -42.65
N VAL A 490 -27.01 5.04 -42.84
CA VAL A 490 -26.38 6.31 -42.48
C VAL A 490 -26.17 7.17 -43.74
N VAL A 491 -26.56 8.43 -43.67
CA VAL A 491 -26.35 9.43 -44.73
C VAL A 491 -25.16 10.30 -44.35
N CYS A 492 -24.26 10.60 -45.28
CA CYS A 492 -23.04 11.38 -45.01
C CYS A 492 -23.32 12.76 -44.43
N SER A 493 -24.43 13.39 -44.80
CA SER A 493 -24.87 14.67 -44.21
C SER A 493 -25.14 14.60 -42.71
N ASP A 494 -25.44 13.41 -42.17
CA ASP A 494 -25.68 13.19 -40.74
C ASP A 494 -24.38 12.95 -39.95
N ILE A 495 -23.29 12.63 -40.65
CA ILE A 495 -21.98 12.29 -40.08
C ILE A 495 -20.83 13.18 -40.60
N PRO A 496 -20.95 14.51 -40.54
CA PRO A 496 -19.92 15.44 -41.02
C PRO A 496 -18.60 15.33 -40.24
N PHE A 497 -18.57 14.73 -39.04
CA PHE A 497 -17.37 14.56 -38.24
C PHE A 497 -17.20 13.10 -37.80
N ILE A 498 -15.96 12.65 -37.80
CA ILE A 498 -15.53 11.42 -37.12
C ILE A 498 -14.67 11.82 -35.92
N CYS A 499 -14.95 11.21 -34.77
CA CYS A 499 -14.34 11.52 -33.50
C CYS A 499 -13.58 10.32 -32.95
N PHE A 500 -12.49 10.59 -32.24
CA PHE A 500 -11.63 9.60 -31.61
C PHE A 500 -11.51 9.91 -30.13
N GLU A 501 -11.66 8.89 -29.28
CA GLU A 501 -11.63 9.00 -27.83
C GLU A 501 -10.52 8.12 -27.28
N LEU A 502 -9.46 8.72 -26.73
CA LEU A 502 -8.37 7.99 -26.09
C LEU A 502 -8.59 7.94 -24.57
N LYS A 503 -8.48 6.76 -23.97
CA LYS A 503 -8.57 6.57 -22.51
C LYS A 503 -7.66 5.44 -22.03
N LYS A 504 -7.42 5.39 -20.71
CA LYS A 504 -6.80 4.23 -20.04
C LYS A 504 -7.67 3.00 -20.26
N ASN A 505 -7.05 1.91 -20.70
CA ASN A 505 -7.72 0.63 -20.81
C ASN A 505 -7.83 -0.01 -19.42
N ALA A 506 -9.02 -0.55 -19.12
CA ALA A 506 -9.28 -1.22 -17.84
C ALA A 506 -8.51 -2.53 -17.67
N ALA A 507 -7.99 -3.11 -18.76
CA ALA A 507 -7.19 -4.34 -18.76
C ALA A 507 -5.68 -4.09 -18.76
N ALA A 508 -5.23 -2.84 -18.59
CA ALA A 508 -3.82 -2.50 -18.55
C ALA A 508 -3.04 -3.36 -17.53
N SER A 509 -1.85 -3.83 -17.92
CA SER A 509 -1.03 -4.70 -17.07
C SER A 509 -0.46 -3.99 -15.83
N ILE A 510 -0.44 -2.66 -15.84
CA ILE A 510 0.02 -1.82 -14.73
C ILE A 510 -1.00 -0.73 -14.43
N ASP A 511 -0.94 -0.22 -13.19
CA ASP A 511 -1.65 0.99 -12.85
C ASP A 511 -0.80 2.23 -13.13
N TYR A 512 -1.43 3.19 -13.81
CA TYR A 512 -0.84 4.47 -14.14
C TYR A 512 -1.92 5.56 -14.11
N LEU A 513 -1.48 6.79 -13.92
CA LEU A 513 -2.34 7.97 -13.93
C LEU A 513 -2.55 8.42 -15.38
N PHE A 514 -3.81 8.49 -15.81
CA PHE A 514 -4.20 8.99 -17.12
C PHE A 514 -4.93 10.33 -16.98
N GLY A 515 -4.53 11.33 -17.76
CA GLY A 515 -5.18 12.63 -17.73
C GLY A 515 -4.81 13.52 -18.91
N THR A 516 -5.32 14.75 -18.88
CA THR A 516 -5.05 15.75 -19.93
C THR A 516 -4.76 17.13 -19.35
N ASN A 517 -4.03 17.95 -20.09
CA ASN A 517 -3.75 19.34 -19.77
C ASN A 517 -3.96 20.24 -21.01
N PRO A 518 -5.03 21.05 -21.08
CA PRO A 518 -6.05 21.26 -20.06
C PRO A 518 -6.93 20.03 -19.83
N THR A 519 -7.55 19.95 -18.65
CA THR A 519 -8.43 18.82 -18.29
C THR A 519 -9.62 18.72 -19.24
N GLN A 520 -9.77 17.53 -19.83
CA GLN A 520 -10.78 17.18 -20.79
C GLN A 520 -11.25 15.75 -20.48
N ASP A 521 -12.53 15.62 -20.13
CA ASP A 521 -13.16 14.34 -19.86
C ASP A 521 -14.53 14.30 -20.58
N PRO A 522 -14.72 13.41 -21.56
CA PRO A 522 -13.75 12.46 -22.14
C PRO A 522 -12.71 13.15 -23.06
N PHE A 523 -11.52 12.56 -23.18
CA PHE A 523 -10.45 13.04 -24.08
C PHE A 523 -10.75 12.67 -25.54
N VAL A 524 -11.33 13.62 -26.27
CA VAL A 524 -11.91 13.42 -27.60
C VAL A 524 -11.43 14.50 -28.56
N GLU A 525 -11.07 14.10 -29.78
CA GLU A 525 -10.84 15.01 -30.91
C GLU A 525 -11.61 14.55 -32.14
N CYS A 526 -12.14 15.51 -32.91
CA CYS A 526 -12.94 15.22 -34.09
C CYS A 526 -12.35 15.87 -35.34
N VAL A 527 -12.36 15.14 -36.45
CA VAL A 527 -11.92 15.63 -37.76
C VAL A 527 -13.09 15.70 -38.73
N ASP A 528 -13.02 16.66 -39.66
CA ASP A 528 -14.01 16.84 -40.71
C ASP A 528 -14.01 15.61 -41.64
N PHE A 529 -15.11 14.87 -41.60
CA PHE A 529 -15.32 13.65 -42.38
C PHE A 529 -16.14 13.91 -43.66
N SER A 530 -16.66 15.13 -43.86
CA SER A 530 -17.52 15.46 -45.00
C SER A 530 -16.83 15.31 -46.36
N LYS A 531 -15.50 15.43 -46.39
CA LYS A 531 -14.70 15.23 -47.60
C LYS A 531 -14.48 13.76 -47.95
N TYR A 532 -14.55 12.89 -46.96
CA TYR A 532 -14.25 11.47 -47.09
C TYR A 532 -15.52 10.64 -47.25
N CYS A 533 -16.67 11.08 -46.73
CA CYS A 533 -17.94 10.37 -46.89
C CYS A 533 -18.67 10.78 -48.18
N LYS A 534 -18.97 9.82 -49.06
CA LYS A 534 -19.65 10.04 -50.34
C LYS A 534 -20.91 9.17 -50.46
N GLY A 535 -21.97 9.75 -51.06
CA GLY A 535 -23.19 9.02 -51.41
C GLY A 535 -23.19 8.60 -52.88
N VAL A 536 -23.84 9.40 -53.72
CA VAL A 536 -23.85 9.24 -55.18
C VAL A 536 -23.21 10.46 -55.83
N ILE A 537 -22.21 10.21 -56.68
CA ILE A 537 -21.46 11.24 -57.40
C ILE A 537 -21.92 11.24 -58.85
N TYR A 538 -22.51 12.35 -59.29
CA TYR A 538 -23.00 12.55 -60.64
C TYR A 538 -21.99 13.38 -61.45
N ASN A 539 -21.54 12.79 -62.56
CA ASN A 539 -20.42 13.28 -63.36
C ASN A 539 -20.84 14.01 -64.64
N GLY A 540 -22.10 13.86 -65.07
CA GLY A 540 -22.56 14.44 -66.31
C GLY A 540 -23.97 14.01 -66.70
N ILE A 541 -24.52 14.63 -67.74
CA ILE A 541 -25.83 14.29 -68.30
C ILE A 541 -25.79 14.38 -69.83
N LEU A 542 -26.21 13.30 -70.48
CA LEU A 542 -26.43 13.21 -71.91
C LEU A 542 -27.92 13.03 -72.16
N TRP A 543 -28.51 13.87 -73.02
CA TRP A 543 -29.94 13.77 -73.32
C TRP A 543 -30.22 13.93 -74.81
N ASP A 544 -31.38 13.48 -75.27
CA ASP A 544 -31.91 13.78 -76.60
C ASP A 544 -33.38 14.19 -76.53
N ARG A 545 -33.90 14.75 -77.62
CA ARG A 545 -35.32 15.12 -77.70
C ARG A 545 -35.96 14.66 -79.00
N GLU A 546 -37.19 14.17 -78.88
CA GLU A 546 -38.08 13.86 -79.98
C GLU A 546 -39.29 14.80 -79.95
N VAL A 547 -39.60 15.37 -81.12
CA VAL A 547 -40.79 16.20 -81.33
C VAL A 547 -41.84 15.36 -82.05
N PRO A 548 -43.07 15.21 -81.52
CA PRO A 548 -44.13 14.53 -82.24
C PRO A 548 -44.60 15.33 -83.45
N ASP A 549 -45.20 14.65 -84.43
CA ASP A 549 -45.85 15.32 -85.56
C ASP A 549 -46.95 16.26 -85.05
N HIS A 550 -46.92 17.52 -85.48
CA HIS A 550 -47.82 18.58 -85.01
C HIS A 550 -48.07 19.64 -86.08
N THR A 551 -49.13 20.43 -85.88
CA THR A 551 -49.37 21.62 -86.70
C THR A 551 -48.52 22.76 -86.18
N PRO A 552 -47.87 23.55 -87.06
CA PRO A 552 -47.06 24.68 -86.61
C PRO A 552 -47.82 25.65 -85.71
N GLY A 553 -47.27 25.93 -84.53
CA GLY A 553 -47.87 26.80 -83.53
C GLY A 553 -48.75 26.09 -82.49
N ASP A 554 -49.07 24.80 -82.67
CA ASP A 554 -49.75 24.00 -81.64
C ASP A 554 -48.75 23.65 -80.52
N PRO A 555 -49.12 23.84 -79.24
CA PRO A 555 -48.29 23.39 -78.13
C PRO A 555 -48.29 21.87 -78.06
N VAL A 556 -47.10 21.25 -78.14
CA VAL A 556 -46.93 19.80 -78.07
C VAL A 556 -45.88 19.38 -77.04
N PRO A 557 -46.05 18.20 -76.40
CA PRO A 557 -45.07 17.70 -75.45
C PRO A 557 -43.82 17.19 -76.18
N LEU A 558 -42.64 17.52 -75.67
CA LEU A 558 -41.39 16.91 -76.10
C LEU A 558 -41.21 15.58 -75.36
N THR A 559 -40.60 14.61 -76.03
CA THR A 559 -40.13 13.38 -75.38
C THR A 559 -38.61 13.49 -75.23
N ILE A 560 -38.11 13.35 -74.00
CA ILE A 560 -36.69 13.40 -73.67
C ILE A 560 -36.23 12.02 -73.20
N ASN A 561 -35.08 11.56 -73.68
CA ASN A 561 -34.36 10.45 -73.08
C ASN A 561 -33.05 11.00 -72.49
N ALA A 562 -32.78 10.67 -71.24
CA ALA A 562 -31.61 11.16 -70.51
C ALA A 562 -30.80 10.00 -69.92
N ALA A 563 -29.49 10.08 -70.05
CA ALA A 563 -28.50 9.24 -69.39
C ALA A 563 -27.63 10.11 -68.50
N ILE A 564 -27.66 9.86 -67.20
CA ILE A 564 -26.85 10.55 -66.20
C ILE A 564 -25.63 9.69 -65.93
N GLU A 565 -24.46 10.28 -66.09
CA GLU A 565 -23.18 9.66 -65.79
C GLU A 565 -22.94 9.71 -64.27
N VAL A 566 -22.54 8.57 -63.71
CA VAL A 566 -22.35 8.39 -62.27
C VAL A 566 -20.96 7.81 -62.07
N ASP A 567 -20.27 8.27 -61.03
CA ASP A 567 -18.93 7.76 -60.72
C ASP A 567 -18.99 6.26 -60.37
N PRO A 568 -18.07 5.41 -60.87
CA PRO A 568 -18.02 3.99 -60.55
C PRO A 568 -17.99 3.66 -59.05
N VAL A 569 -17.49 4.55 -58.20
CA VAL A 569 -17.44 4.35 -56.73
C VAL A 569 -18.81 4.54 -56.06
N SER A 570 -19.77 5.15 -56.75
CA SER A 570 -21.08 5.50 -56.20
C SER A 570 -21.94 4.27 -55.91
N ARG A 571 -22.70 4.34 -54.81
CA ARG A 571 -23.65 3.27 -54.45
C ARG A 571 -24.85 3.20 -55.41
N GLY A 572 -25.46 2.01 -55.48
CA GLY A 572 -26.77 1.85 -56.12
C GLY A 572 -27.90 2.45 -55.28
N LEU A 573 -28.98 2.88 -55.94
CA LEU A 573 -30.20 3.40 -55.30
C LEU A 573 -31.45 2.66 -55.78
N SER A 574 -32.37 2.40 -54.86
CA SER A 574 -33.70 1.86 -55.15
C SER A 574 -34.69 2.44 -54.16
N GLY A 575 -35.76 3.04 -54.65
CA GLY A 575 -36.66 3.84 -53.82
C GLY A 575 -37.65 4.64 -54.62
N ASN A 576 -38.25 5.65 -54.00
CA ASN A 576 -39.22 6.55 -54.61
C ASN A 576 -38.74 7.99 -54.48
N GLY A 577 -39.11 8.85 -55.44
CA GLY A 577 -38.81 10.28 -55.37
C GLY A 577 -37.32 10.60 -55.40
N LEU A 578 -36.47 9.69 -55.92
CA LEU A 578 -35.02 9.78 -55.83
C LEU A 578 -34.45 10.97 -56.60
N TYR A 579 -35.10 11.35 -57.69
CA TYR A 579 -34.60 12.32 -58.66
C TYR A 579 -35.65 13.36 -59.00
N GLU A 580 -35.17 14.52 -59.39
CA GLU A 580 -35.96 15.58 -60.00
C GLU A 580 -35.28 16.06 -61.27
N MET A 581 -36.11 16.31 -62.29
CA MET A 581 -35.64 16.85 -63.55
C MET A 581 -36.47 18.05 -63.96
N SER A 582 -35.80 19.17 -64.19
CA SER A 582 -36.41 20.36 -64.76
C SER A 582 -36.13 20.43 -66.26
N VAL A 583 -37.06 21.01 -67.02
CA VAL A 583 -36.87 21.39 -68.42
C VAL A 583 -37.28 22.84 -68.60
N PHE A 584 -36.38 23.68 -69.10
CA PHE A 584 -36.63 25.11 -69.27
C PHE A 584 -35.89 25.67 -70.46
N VAL A 585 -36.32 26.86 -70.90
CA VAL A 585 -35.63 27.64 -71.92
C VAL A 585 -34.75 28.70 -71.28
N ALA A 586 -33.58 28.97 -71.86
CA ALA A 586 -32.62 29.96 -71.36
C ALA A 586 -32.11 30.88 -72.47
N GLY A 587 -31.69 32.08 -72.07
CA GLY A 587 -31.05 33.05 -72.97
C GLY A 587 -29.56 32.78 -73.18
N GLU A 588 -28.93 32.08 -72.24
CA GLU A 588 -27.48 31.81 -72.17
C GLU A 588 -27.20 30.29 -72.14
N PRO A 589 -26.01 29.85 -72.62
CA PRO A 589 -25.66 28.42 -72.74
C PRO A 589 -25.44 27.72 -71.39
N ASP A 590 -25.20 28.46 -70.31
CA ASP A 590 -25.03 27.93 -68.96
C ASP A 590 -26.37 27.69 -68.22
N GLY A 591 -27.49 27.94 -68.89
CA GLY A 591 -28.83 27.87 -68.30
C GLY A 591 -29.20 29.08 -67.44
N SER A 592 -28.31 30.08 -67.33
CA SER A 592 -28.65 31.34 -66.68
C SER A 592 -29.67 32.13 -67.52
N ASN A 593 -30.32 33.12 -66.89
CA ASN A 593 -31.42 33.87 -67.51
C ASN A 593 -32.59 32.96 -67.97
N ARG A 594 -33.04 32.05 -67.08
CA ARG A 594 -34.17 31.14 -67.26
C ARG A 594 -35.44 31.88 -67.68
N GLN A 595 -36.07 31.42 -68.75
CA GLN A 595 -37.26 31.99 -69.38
C GLN A 595 -38.48 31.08 -69.22
N THR A 596 -39.67 31.59 -69.57
CA THR A 596 -40.90 30.80 -69.65
C THR A 596 -41.08 30.27 -71.09
N PRO A 597 -41.37 28.97 -71.31
CA PRO A 597 -41.80 27.98 -70.33
C PRO A 597 -40.65 27.35 -69.51
N SER A 598 -40.92 27.15 -68.23
CA SER A 598 -40.06 26.44 -67.28
C SER A 598 -40.91 25.39 -66.58
N PHE A 599 -40.39 24.16 -66.52
CA PHE A 599 -41.04 23.03 -65.86
C PHE A 599 -40.07 22.46 -64.84
N ASP A 600 -40.38 22.63 -63.57
CA ASP A 600 -39.43 22.33 -62.49
C ASP A 600 -39.38 20.82 -62.16
N GLN A 601 -40.42 20.07 -62.54
CA GLN A 601 -40.46 18.62 -62.42
C GLN A 601 -41.20 18.01 -63.62
N VAL A 602 -40.49 17.26 -64.45
CA VAL A 602 -41.05 16.54 -65.61
C VAL A 602 -41.08 15.02 -65.44
N LEU A 603 -40.47 14.48 -64.38
CA LEU A 603 -40.47 13.03 -64.13
C LEU A 603 -41.81 12.58 -63.55
N THR A 604 -42.33 11.48 -64.08
CA THR A 604 -43.44 10.76 -63.46
C THR A 604 -42.99 10.05 -62.17
N PRO A 605 -43.92 9.66 -61.27
CA PRO A 605 -43.56 8.87 -60.08
C PRO A 605 -42.77 7.59 -60.37
N GLY A 606 -43.05 6.93 -61.50
CA GLY A 606 -42.27 5.76 -61.94
C GLY A 606 -40.86 6.11 -62.40
N GLN A 607 -40.67 7.26 -63.07
CA GLN A 607 -39.35 7.74 -63.48
C GLN A 607 -38.51 8.25 -62.30
N MET A 608 -39.13 8.90 -61.32
CA MET A 608 -38.47 9.28 -60.06
C MET A 608 -38.06 8.07 -59.21
N ALA A 609 -38.63 6.89 -59.48
CA ALA A 609 -38.31 5.62 -58.82
C ALA A 609 -37.39 4.73 -59.67
N THR A 610 -36.78 5.28 -60.74
CA THR A 610 -35.84 4.53 -61.58
C THR A 610 -34.69 4.02 -60.71
N ARG A 611 -34.34 2.75 -60.84
CA ARG A 611 -33.23 2.17 -60.08
C ARG A 611 -31.90 2.64 -60.67
N LEU A 612 -31.02 3.16 -59.82
CA LEU A 612 -29.60 3.38 -60.15
C LEU A 612 -28.81 2.11 -59.77
N PRO A 613 -28.19 1.41 -60.73
CA PRO A 613 -27.20 0.37 -60.42
C PRO A 613 -25.95 0.97 -59.77
N GLU A 614 -25.20 0.16 -59.01
CA GLU A 614 -23.89 0.56 -58.48
C GLU A 614 -22.95 0.94 -59.64
N GLY A 615 -22.27 2.09 -59.51
CA GLY A 615 -21.43 2.68 -60.55
C GLY A 615 -22.15 3.25 -61.78
N GLY A 616 -23.49 3.20 -61.83
CA GLY A 616 -24.29 3.75 -62.93
C GLY A 616 -24.21 2.97 -64.25
N PRO A 617 -24.55 3.63 -65.38
CA PRO A 617 -25.20 4.94 -65.47
C PRO A 617 -26.68 4.87 -65.04
N LEU A 618 -27.30 6.04 -64.80
CA LEU A 618 -28.75 6.17 -64.61
C LEU A 618 -29.41 6.56 -65.93
N VAL A 619 -30.32 5.72 -66.44
CA VAL A 619 -31.01 5.98 -67.72
C VAL A 619 -32.51 6.17 -67.48
N ILE A 620 -33.04 7.33 -67.86
CA ILE A 620 -34.46 7.68 -67.75
C ILE A 620 -34.99 8.00 -69.15
N ASN A 621 -35.85 7.12 -69.66
CA ASN A 621 -36.42 7.23 -71.01
C ASN A 621 -37.87 7.75 -71.00
N ASN A 622 -38.32 8.23 -72.16
CA ASN A 622 -39.70 8.65 -72.41
C ASN A 622 -40.21 9.73 -71.44
N ILE A 623 -39.37 10.69 -71.06
CA ILE A 623 -39.74 11.83 -70.21
C ILE A 623 -40.58 12.78 -71.05
N LYS A 624 -41.84 13.01 -70.66
CA LYS A 624 -42.75 13.88 -71.42
C LYS A 624 -42.85 15.23 -70.76
N THR A 625 -42.44 16.28 -71.47
CA THR A 625 -42.62 17.64 -70.99
C THR A 625 -44.10 18.03 -71.05
N PRO A 626 -44.56 19.00 -70.25
CA PRO A 626 -45.79 19.70 -70.55
C PRO A 626 -45.74 20.33 -71.97
N PRO A 627 -46.90 20.53 -72.63
CA PRO A 627 -46.92 21.03 -74.00
C PRO A 627 -46.28 22.43 -74.14
N LEU A 628 -45.39 22.59 -75.13
CA LEU A 628 -44.77 23.87 -75.48
C LEU A 628 -44.80 24.11 -77.00
N VAL A 629 -44.73 25.39 -77.39
CA VAL A 629 -44.70 25.80 -78.80
C VAL A 629 -43.26 25.69 -79.31
N VAL A 630 -42.95 24.57 -79.96
CA VAL A 630 -41.59 24.21 -80.38
C VAL A 630 -41.02 25.22 -81.38
N GLU A 631 -41.85 25.90 -82.18
CA GLU A 631 -41.38 26.91 -83.14
C GLU A 631 -40.82 28.18 -82.51
N LYS A 632 -41.09 28.40 -81.22
CA LYS A 632 -40.50 29.51 -80.47
C LYS A 632 -39.09 29.19 -79.98
N LEU A 633 -38.71 27.90 -79.91
CA LEU A 633 -37.38 27.48 -79.52
C LEU A 633 -36.34 27.94 -80.55
N GLY A 634 -35.22 28.46 -80.07
CA GLY A 634 -34.16 29.05 -80.87
C GLY A 634 -34.41 30.48 -81.35
N CYS A 635 -35.60 31.05 -81.09
CA CYS A 635 -35.97 32.39 -81.54
C CYS A 635 -35.94 33.40 -80.37
N ALA A 636 -35.44 34.61 -80.65
CA ALA A 636 -35.39 35.73 -79.69
C ALA A 636 -34.70 35.37 -78.36
N GLU A 637 -35.44 35.36 -77.25
CA GLU A 637 -34.97 35.10 -75.89
C GLU A 637 -34.94 33.61 -75.51
N PHE A 638 -35.42 32.71 -76.39
CA PHE A 638 -35.51 31.26 -76.16
C PHE A 638 -34.40 30.50 -76.89
N LYS A 639 -33.14 30.91 -76.74
CA LYS A 639 -32.03 30.39 -77.56
C LYS A 639 -31.65 28.95 -77.20
N TYR A 640 -31.70 28.60 -75.92
CA TYR A 640 -31.25 27.30 -75.42
C TYR A 640 -32.41 26.54 -74.79
N LEU A 641 -32.44 25.23 -75.00
CA LEU A 641 -33.28 24.29 -74.25
C LEU A 641 -32.38 23.57 -73.25
N CYS A 642 -32.73 23.65 -71.97
CA CYS A 642 -31.93 23.15 -70.87
C CYS A 642 -32.66 22.04 -70.12
N VAL A 643 -31.88 21.04 -69.70
CA VAL A 643 -32.29 19.99 -68.76
C VAL A 643 -31.45 20.17 -67.49
N GLU A 644 -32.13 20.22 -66.35
CA GLU A 644 -31.50 20.25 -65.03
C GLU A 644 -31.86 18.96 -64.29
N PHE A 645 -30.87 18.29 -63.72
CA PHE A 645 -31.04 17.08 -62.92
C PHE A 645 -30.51 17.31 -61.51
N ARG A 646 -31.32 16.96 -60.51
CA ARG A 646 -30.95 17.06 -59.09
C ARG A 646 -31.53 15.91 -58.28
N LYS A 647 -31.05 15.78 -57.04
CA LYS A 647 -31.68 14.90 -56.04
C LYS A 647 -33.10 15.37 -55.77
N GLY A 648 -34.06 14.44 -55.69
CA GLY A 648 -35.45 14.79 -55.38
C GLY A 648 -35.64 15.23 -53.92
N ASP A 649 -36.47 16.26 -53.72
CA ASP A 649 -36.76 16.84 -52.39
C ASP A 649 -37.39 15.86 -51.38
N SER A 650 -37.92 14.72 -51.85
CA SER A 650 -38.55 13.68 -51.02
C SER A 650 -37.95 12.30 -51.31
N ALA A 651 -36.66 12.25 -51.62
CA ALA A 651 -35.94 11.01 -51.87
C ALA A 651 -36.08 10.05 -50.69
N ASN A 652 -36.54 8.83 -50.99
CA ASN A 652 -36.64 7.75 -50.02
C ASN A 652 -36.15 6.43 -50.64
N PRO A 653 -35.03 5.84 -50.20
CA PRO A 653 -34.21 6.30 -49.08
C PRO A 653 -33.53 7.64 -49.37
N ASP A 654 -33.23 8.38 -48.31
CA ASP A 654 -32.41 9.57 -48.41
C ASP A 654 -30.95 9.19 -48.77
N TYR A 655 -30.23 10.12 -49.39
CA TYR A 655 -28.85 9.92 -49.82
C TYR A 655 -28.10 11.24 -50.04
N THR A 656 -26.79 11.26 -49.86
CA THR A 656 -25.97 12.42 -50.25
C THR A 656 -25.74 12.41 -51.76
N ALA A 657 -26.03 13.53 -52.41
CA ALA A 657 -25.78 13.72 -53.84
C ALA A 657 -24.65 14.73 -54.02
N GLU A 658 -23.65 14.37 -54.83
CA GLU A 658 -22.57 15.25 -55.22
C GLU A 658 -22.55 15.41 -56.73
N PHE A 659 -22.23 16.62 -57.18
CA PHE A 659 -22.23 17.01 -58.59
C PHE A 659 -20.83 17.52 -58.93
N THR A 660 -20.07 16.75 -59.69
CA THR A 660 -18.65 17.03 -59.97
C THR A 660 -18.35 16.81 -61.44
N GLN A 661 -17.52 17.67 -62.03
CA GLN A 661 -17.06 17.47 -63.40
C GLN A 661 -16.04 16.32 -63.47
N SER A 662 -16.25 15.34 -64.35
CA SER A 662 -15.24 14.31 -64.59
C SER A 662 -13.98 14.92 -65.21
N GLU A 663 -12.79 14.49 -64.79
CA GLU A 663 -11.50 14.92 -65.40
C GLU A 663 -11.29 14.37 -66.82
N VAL A 664 -12.24 13.59 -67.35
CA VAL A 664 -12.16 13.00 -68.69
C VAL A 664 -12.67 14.01 -69.71
N GLU A 665 -11.76 14.59 -70.50
CA GLU A 665 -12.10 15.39 -71.68
C GLU A 665 -12.95 14.56 -72.66
N ILE A 666 -14.26 14.78 -72.65
CA ILE A 666 -15.15 14.28 -73.70
C ILE A 666 -15.28 15.41 -74.72
N GLY A 667 -14.64 15.23 -75.87
CA GLY A 667 -14.54 16.26 -76.89
C GLY A 667 -15.88 16.64 -77.53
N SER A 668 -16.29 17.90 -77.36
CA SER A 668 -16.51 18.87 -78.43
C SER A 668 -16.77 20.25 -77.81
N ALA A 669 -16.09 21.27 -78.31
CA ALA A 669 -15.95 22.60 -77.68
C ALA A 669 -17.20 23.51 -77.73
N ASP A 670 -18.43 22.97 -77.78
CA ASP A 670 -19.66 23.76 -77.92
C ASP A 670 -20.82 23.36 -76.95
N ASP A 671 -20.64 22.39 -76.05
CA ASP A 671 -21.69 21.88 -75.14
C ASP A 671 -21.14 21.69 -73.70
N ASP A 672 -21.07 22.76 -72.90
CA ASP A 672 -20.58 22.67 -71.49
C ASP A 672 -21.70 22.22 -70.54
N VAL A 673 -21.47 21.14 -69.79
CA VAL A 673 -22.29 20.76 -68.62
C VAL A 673 -21.91 21.65 -67.45
N ILE A 674 -22.89 22.31 -66.85
CA ILE A 674 -22.70 23.19 -65.68
C ILE A 674 -23.10 22.46 -64.41
N PHE A 675 -22.23 22.55 -63.40
CA PHE A 675 -22.44 22.00 -62.08
C PHE A 675 -22.75 23.15 -61.13
N THR A 676 -24.01 23.30 -60.72
CA THR A 676 -24.32 24.09 -59.51
C THR A 676 -24.15 23.11 -58.34
N GLY A 677 -23.66 23.51 -57.18
CA GLY A 677 -23.28 22.58 -56.10
C GLY A 677 -24.35 21.56 -55.65
N ASP A 678 -25.58 21.66 -56.16
CA ASP A 678 -26.75 20.84 -55.93
C ASP A 678 -27.44 20.28 -57.21
N SER A 679 -26.98 20.59 -58.42
CA SER A 679 -27.58 20.09 -59.68
C SER A 679 -26.61 20.00 -60.87
N LEU A 680 -27.00 19.18 -61.87
CA LEU A 680 -26.42 19.16 -63.21
C LEU A 680 -27.31 19.93 -64.17
N VAL A 681 -26.76 20.91 -64.88
CA VAL A 681 -27.48 21.63 -65.94
C VAL A 681 -26.78 21.43 -67.27
N HIS A 682 -27.51 20.98 -68.29
CA HIS A 682 -26.99 20.88 -69.65
C HIS A 682 -27.97 21.49 -70.66
N CYS A 683 -27.49 22.47 -71.42
CA CYS A 683 -28.27 23.24 -72.38
C CYS A 683 -27.81 22.99 -73.81
N ARG A 684 -28.74 22.92 -74.75
CA ARG A 684 -28.45 22.84 -76.18
C ARG A 684 -29.01 24.03 -76.93
N GLU A 685 -28.23 24.58 -77.86
CA GLU A 685 -28.68 25.66 -78.72
C GLU A 685 -29.75 25.17 -79.69
N GLU A 686 -30.87 25.88 -79.74
CA GLU A 686 -31.97 25.60 -80.64
C GLU A 686 -31.94 26.54 -81.85
N LYS A 687 -32.25 26.01 -83.04
CA LYS A 687 -32.26 26.81 -84.27
C LYS A 687 -33.65 27.33 -84.58
N CYS A 688 -33.80 28.65 -84.68
CA CYS A 688 -35.07 29.28 -85.06
C CYS A 688 -35.56 28.76 -86.44
N PRO A 689 -36.75 28.12 -86.52
CA PRO A 689 -37.22 27.47 -87.74
C PRO A 689 -37.38 28.40 -88.96
N GLY A 690 -37.51 29.71 -88.73
CA GLY A 690 -37.73 30.72 -89.78
C GLY A 690 -36.50 31.18 -90.57
N LYS A 691 -35.28 30.66 -90.28
CA LYS A 691 -34.04 30.96 -91.02
C LYS A 691 -33.44 29.71 -91.69
N GLN A 692 -34.23 28.96 -92.46
CA GLN A 692 -33.65 28.06 -93.46
C GLN A 692 -33.61 28.73 -94.83
N ASN A 693 -32.40 29.12 -95.25
CA ASN A 693 -32.12 29.35 -96.67
C ASN A 693 -32.36 28.04 -97.43
N ALA A 694 -33.03 28.16 -98.56
CA ALA A 694 -33.26 27.09 -99.51
C ALA A 694 -31.94 26.49 -99.98
N ASP A 695 -31.55 25.33 -99.45
CA ASP A 695 -30.75 24.38 -100.20
C ASP A 695 -30.91 22.94 -99.68
N LYS A 696 -31.44 22.11 -100.59
CA LYS A 696 -31.30 20.65 -100.72
C LYS A 696 -32.03 19.70 -99.76
N LYS A 697 -33.03 19.06 -100.39
CA LYS A 697 -33.48 17.65 -100.28
C LYS A 697 -32.43 16.65 -99.78
N ASN A 698 -32.97 15.68 -99.03
CA ASN A 698 -32.45 14.38 -98.61
C ASN A 698 -31.57 14.37 -97.36
N VAL A 699 -32.19 14.07 -96.21
CA VAL A 699 -31.50 13.42 -95.09
C VAL A 699 -32.25 12.13 -94.76
N LYS A 700 -31.52 11.02 -94.86
CA LYS A 700 -31.90 9.66 -94.49
C LYS A 700 -32.24 9.62 -92.99
N ARG A 701 -33.12 8.68 -92.61
CA ARG A 701 -33.15 8.13 -91.25
C ARG A 701 -31.72 7.79 -90.82
N LEU A 702 -31.18 8.53 -89.87
CA LEU A 702 -30.02 8.13 -89.08
C LEU A 702 -30.59 7.41 -87.86
N HIS A 703 -30.60 6.08 -87.94
CA HIS A 703 -30.62 5.23 -86.76
C HIS A 703 -29.24 5.43 -86.13
N PHE A 704 -29.18 6.06 -84.95
CA PHE A 704 -28.00 5.93 -84.10
C PHE A 704 -28.18 4.63 -83.32
N ASP A 705 -27.53 3.56 -83.80
CA ASP A 705 -27.22 2.43 -82.93
C ASP A 705 -26.23 2.96 -81.89
N ILE A 706 -26.71 3.14 -80.66
CA ILE A 706 -25.84 3.31 -79.49
C ILE A 706 -25.17 1.95 -79.28
N ASN A 707 -24.03 1.75 -79.94
CA ASN A 707 -23.16 0.61 -79.66
C ASN A 707 -22.49 0.85 -78.31
N PHE A 708 -23.02 0.18 -77.29
CA PHE A 708 -22.36 0.04 -76.00
C PHE A 708 -21.08 -0.77 -76.20
N ILE A 709 -19.92 -0.14 -75.97
CA ILE A 709 -18.69 -0.87 -75.71
C ILE A 709 -18.81 -1.40 -74.28
N TYR A 710 -19.21 -2.66 -74.14
CA TYR A 710 -19.04 -3.40 -72.91
C TYR A 710 -17.53 -3.55 -72.67
N PHE A 711 -16.99 -2.86 -71.66
CA PHE A 711 -15.81 -3.37 -70.96
C PHE A 711 -16.34 -4.41 -69.97
N THR A 712 -16.27 -5.68 -70.35
CA THR A 712 -16.33 -6.79 -69.40
C THR A 712 -14.95 -6.92 -68.74
N ASP A 713 -14.96 -7.13 -67.42
CA ASP A 713 -13.81 -7.46 -66.57
C ASP A 713 -12.78 -8.43 -67.20
#